data_AF-A0A1M4XDS6-F1
#
_entry.id   AF-A0A1M4XDS6-F1
#
_cell.length_a   1.000
_cell.length_b   1.000
_cell.length_c   1.000
_cell.angle_alpha   90.00
_cell.angle_beta   90.00
_cell.angle_gamma   90.00
#
_symmetry.space_group_name_H-M   'P 1'
#
loop_
_entity.id
_entity.type
_entity.pdbx_description
1 polymer ?
#
loop_
_entity_poly.entity_id
_entity_poly.type
_entity_poly.pdbx_seq_one_letter_code
_entity_poly.pdbx_strand_id
1 'polypeptide(L)'
;MSALLGKLSWDALPYDPIVIGTLCVVAIAGCVLAFLLIKHKLLGVLWNDWLTSVDHKKLGIMYIVLALVMLIRGFADAIMMRLQLALATSGDPGYLPPSHYDQIFTAHGVIMIIFMAMPFMIGLMNIVVPLQIGARDVAFPFLNNLSFWLAVSGAVLVNISLGLGEFAKTGWVAYPPLSGLEYSPGVGVDYYIWALQISGIGTTLTAVNFLATVFKMRTPGMKLMDMPIFTWTCTWANILIAASFPILTAVLAMLTLDRYLDFHFFTNDGGGNSMMYINLFWAWGHPEVYILVLPAFGIFSEIVSTFTGKRLFGYKSMVWATASISILGFIVWLHHFFTMGSSANVNAFFGVMTMIIAVPTGVKLFNWLFTMYRGRLRVTVPVLWTLGFMVTFTVGGMTGVLLAVPGANYVLHNSLFLIAHFHNTIIGGAVFGYLAGFAFWFPKAMGFHLNVKLGKAAFWCWLVGFFLAFMPLYVLGFLGMTRRLNHTDNPDWNIWLYIALVGALVILAGIICQFLQLYVSFRDRAQNLDTTGDPWNGHTLEWATASPPQYYNFAELPVVSDIDAFTDMKEKGTAYVRKESYAPIHMPKNTKAGIIIGALITAFGFAMIWHIWWLAIVGLVGSIVTFIARAYTSDVDYYVQPDEIAQIENEHLDNVAKG
;
A
#
# COMPACT_ATOMS: atom_id res chain seq x y z
N MET A 1 26.17 19.94 21.23
CA MET A 1 26.12 19.03 20.05
C MET A 1 27.50 18.93 19.44
N SER A 2 27.89 17.74 19.00
CA SER A 2 29.13 17.57 18.23
C SER A 2 28.98 18.23 16.87
N ALA A 3 29.98 18.99 16.42
CA ALA A 3 29.98 19.56 15.06
C ALA A 3 29.97 18.47 13.97
N LEU A 4 30.48 17.27 14.28
CA LEU A 4 30.59 16.15 13.35
C LEU A 4 29.36 15.23 13.36
N LEU A 5 28.78 14.97 14.53
CA LEU A 5 27.72 13.97 14.73
C LEU A 5 26.38 14.55 15.22
N GLY A 6 26.29 15.86 15.40
CA GLY A 6 25.06 16.52 15.83
C GLY A 6 24.61 16.05 17.22
N LYS A 7 23.38 15.53 17.30
CA LYS A 7 22.75 14.92 18.49
C LYS A 7 23.12 13.44 18.67
N LEU A 8 23.71 12.79 17.66
CA LEU A 8 24.00 11.35 17.70
C LEU A 8 25.13 11.07 18.71
N SER A 9 24.89 10.12 19.61
CA SER A 9 25.82 9.70 20.64
C SER A 9 25.63 8.20 20.95
N TRP A 10 26.49 7.64 21.80
CA TRP A 10 26.35 6.24 22.23
C TRP A 10 25.05 5.98 23.01
N ASP A 11 24.47 7.02 23.62
CA ASP A 11 23.18 6.94 24.34
C ASP A 11 21.99 6.76 23.39
N ALA A 12 22.19 6.92 22.08
CA ALA A 12 21.17 6.63 21.08
C ALA A 12 20.98 5.12 20.83
N LEU A 13 21.89 4.27 21.32
CA LEU A 13 21.73 2.82 21.15
C LEU A 13 20.69 2.27 22.14
N PRO A 14 19.84 1.32 21.72
CA PRO A 14 18.83 0.76 22.59
C PRO A 14 19.47 -0.12 23.66
N TYR A 15 19.01 0.05 24.90
CA TYR A 15 19.33 -0.84 26.02
C TYR A 15 18.24 -1.87 26.29
N ASP A 16 17.09 -1.77 25.60
CA ASP A 16 15.96 -2.68 25.76
C ASP A 16 16.30 -4.07 25.18
N PRO A 17 16.22 -5.15 25.98
CA PRO A 17 16.52 -6.51 25.54
C PRO A 17 15.69 -6.98 24.33
N ILE A 18 14.42 -6.55 24.22
CA ILE A 18 13.52 -6.89 23.11
C ILE A 18 14.05 -6.27 21.82
N VAL A 19 14.46 -5.00 21.89
CA VAL A 19 15.00 -4.26 20.74
C VAL A 19 16.36 -4.84 20.34
N ILE A 20 17.28 -5.07 21.29
CA ILE A 20 18.58 -5.68 21.03
C ILE A 20 18.42 -7.06 20.39
N GLY A 21 17.53 -7.91 20.95
CA GLY A 21 17.23 -9.23 20.40
C GLY A 21 16.72 -9.14 18.96
N THR A 22 15.84 -8.19 18.67
CA THR A 22 15.32 -7.93 17.32
C THR A 22 16.42 -7.51 16.36
N LEU A 23 17.30 -6.58 16.76
CA LEU A 23 18.43 -6.14 15.95
C LEU A 23 19.41 -7.28 15.65
N CYS A 24 19.68 -8.16 16.62
CA CYS A 24 20.50 -9.35 16.42
C CYS A 24 19.88 -10.30 15.38
N VAL A 25 18.58 -10.58 15.47
CA VAL A 25 17.88 -11.42 14.49
C VAL A 25 17.92 -10.81 13.10
N VAL A 26 17.67 -9.50 12.99
CA VAL A 26 17.72 -8.77 11.70
C VAL A 26 19.13 -8.77 11.13
N ALA A 27 20.16 -8.55 11.96
CA ALA A 27 21.55 -8.59 11.53
C ALA A 27 21.96 -9.97 11.03
N ILE A 28 21.58 -11.04 11.75
CA ILE A 28 21.83 -12.43 11.32
C ILE A 28 21.13 -12.71 10.00
N ALA A 29 19.85 -12.37 9.87
CA ALA A 29 19.09 -12.56 8.64
C ALA A 29 19.72 -11.79 7.45
N GLY A 30 20.15 -10.55 7.68
CA GLY A 30 20.86 -9.72 6.71
C GLY A 30 22.19 -10.34 6.27
N CYS A 31 22.99 -10.84 7.21
CA CYS A 31 24.24 -11.55 6.93
C CYS A 31 24.00 -12.84 6.13
N VAL A 32 22.98 -13.62 6.48
CA VAL A 32 22.61 -14.84 5.73
C VAL A 32 22.19 -14.48 4.30
N LEU A 33 21.37 -13.44 4.13
CA LEU A 33 20.95 -12.98 2.80
C LEU A 33 22.15 -12.52 1.96
N ALA A 34 23.03 -11.70 2.54
CA ALA A 34 24.25 -11.24 1.87
C ALA A 34 25.15 -12.42 1.47
N PHE A 35 25.34 -13.38 2.37
CA PHE A 35 26.09 -14.59 2.08
C PHE A 35 25.46 -15.40 0.94
N LEU A 36 24.15 -15.58 0.91
CA LEU A 36 23.45 -16.29 -0.16
C LEU A 36 23.58 -15.57 -1.51
N LEU A 37 23.45 -14.24 -1.53
CA LEU A 37 23.63 -13.44 -2.74
C LEU A 37 25.05 -13.56 -3.30
N ILE A 38 26.07 -13.55 -2.44
CA ILE A 38 27.48 -13.73 -2.83
C ILE A 38 27.72 -15.15 -3.31
N LYS A 39 27.30 -16.16 -2.53
CA LYS A 39 27.49 -17.59 -2.83
C LYS A 39 26.89 -17.97 -4.19
N HIS A 40 25.71 -17.44 -4.50
CA HIS A 40 25.01 -17.71 -5.76
C HIS A 40 25.33 -16.71 -6.88
N LYS A 41 26.30 -15.81 -6.69
CA LYS A 41 26.72 -14.78 -7.67
C LYS A 41 25.58 -13.91 -8.20
N LEU A 42 24.59 -13.62 -7.34
CA LEU A 42 23.37 -12.89 -7.71
C LEU A 42 23.51 -11.37 -7.59
N LEU A 43 24.64 -10.84 -7.12
CA LEU A 43 24.86 -9.39 -6.97
C LEU A 43 24.78 -8.64 -8.31
N GLY A 44 25.35 -9.22 -9.38
CA GLY A 44 25.28 -8.62 -10.72
C GLY A 44 23.85 -8.58 -11.26
N VAL A 45 23.10 -9.67 -11.10
CA VAL A 45 21.68 -9.76 -11.46
C VAL A 45 20.85 -8.75 -10.66
N LEU A 46 21.06 -8.68 -9.34
CA LEU A 46 20.36 -7.73 -8.48
C LEU A 46 20.60 -6.29 -8.95
N TRP A 47 21.86 -5.92 -9.20
CA TRP A 47 22.21 -4.56 -9.61
C TRP A 47 21.69 -4.22 -11.02
N ASN A 48 21.97 -5.06 -12.01
CA ASN A 48 21.69 -4.77 -13.41
C ASN A 48 20.22 -4.99 -13.78
N ASP A 49 19.56 -5.97 -13.17
CA ASP A 49 18.22 -6.39 -13.62
C ASP A 49 17.10 -5.89 -12.72
N TRP A 50 17.37 -5.53 -11.46
CA TRP A 50 16.34 -5.15 -10.49
C TRP A 50 16.53 -3.73 -9.95
N LEU A 51 17.65 -3.45 -9.27
CA LEU A 51 17.83 -2.17 -8.57
C LEU A 51 17.87 -0.96 -9.51
N THR A 52 18.43 -1.15 -10.70
CA THR A 52 18.50 -0.12 -11.76
C THR A 52 17.36 -0.21 -12.77
N SER A 53 16.42 -1.14 -12.59
CA SER A 53 15.32 -1.39 -13.52
C SER A 53 14.36 -0.21 -13.61
N VAL A 54 13.97 0.12 -14.84
CA VAL A 54 12.87 1.06 -15.13
C VAL A 54 11.56 0.34 -15.51
N ASP A 55 11.61 -0.98 -15.74
CA ASP A 55 10.44 -1.80 -16.06
C ASP A 55 9.40 -1.77 -14.93
N HIS A 56 8.19 -1.30 -15.25
CA HIS A 56 7.05 -1.23 -14.34
C HIS A 56 6.71 -2.58 -13.67
N LYS A 57 6.92 -3.72 -14.34
CA LYS A 57 6.65 -5.05 -13.79
C LYS A 57 7.61 -5.36 -12.64
N LYS A 58 8.90 -5.13 -12.85
CA LYS A 58 9.94 -5.38 -11.84
C LYS A 58 9.82 -4.41 -10.66
N LEU A 59 9.58 -3.12 -10.93
CA LEU A 59 9.31 -2.14 -9.88
C LEU A 59 8.08 -2.52 -9.06
N GLY A 60 7.01 -2.96 -9.72
CA GLY A 60 5.81 -3.43 -9.03
C GLY A 60 6.05 -4.65 -8.14
N ILE A 61 6.86 -5.61 -8.58
CA ILE A 61 7.30 -6.74 -7.76
C ILE A 61 8.09 -6.25 -6.54
N MET A 62 9.05 -5.34 -6.72
CA MET A 62 9.84 -4.80 -5.61
C MET A 62 8.98 -4.02 -4.59
N TYR A 63 7.96 -3.29 -5.05
CA TYR A 63 6.96 -2.65 -4.17
C TYR A 63 6.18 -3.67 -3.33
N ILE A 64 5.75 -4.79 -3.94
CA ILE A 64 5.06 -5.87 -3.20
C ILE A 64 6.02 -6.54 -2.20
N VAL A 65 7.28 -6.77 -2.58
CA VAL A 65 8.30 -7.31 -1.65
C VAL A 65 8.50 -6.38 -0.46
N LEU A 66 8.63 -5.06 -0.69
CA LEU A 66 8.68 -4.07 0.38
C LEU A 66 7.45 -4.18 1.30
N ALA A 67 6.26 -4.24 0.72
CA ALA A 67 5.02 -4.39 1.48
C ALA A 67 4.99 -5.67 2.34
N LEU A 68 5.42 -6.82 1.80
CA LEU A 68 5.45 -8.09 2.52
C LEU A 68 6.48 -8.09 3.67
N VAL A 69 7.64 -7.46 3.49
CA VAL A 69 8.63 -7.29 4.57
C VAL A 69 8.06 -6.38 5.66
N MET A 70 7.44 -5.27 5.27
CA MET A 70 6.83 -4.32 6.21
C MET A 70 5.58 -4.90 6.90
N LEU A 71 4.88 -5.84 6.27
CA LEU A 71 3.80 -6.62 6.89
C LEU A 71 4.32 -7.44 8.07
N ILE A 72 5.48 -8.09 7.95
CA ILE A 72 6.08 -8.86 9.06
C ILE A 72 6.34 -7.94 10.25
N ARG A 73 6.99 -6.80 10.01
CA ARG A 73 7.31 -5.84 11.08
C ARG A 73 6.06 -5.20 11.68
N GLY A 74 5.11 -4.74 10.86
CA GLY A 74 3.85 -4.19 11.34
C GLY A 74 3.00 -5.22 12.11
N PHE A 75 3.00 -6.49 11.70
CA PHE A 75 2.25 -7.53 12.41
C PHE A 75 2.94 -7.98 13.70
N ALA A 76 4.28 -7.98 13.75
CA ALA A 76 5.02 -8.18 14.99
C ALA A 76 4.60 -7.14 16.04
N ASP A 77 4.52 -5.85 15.66
CA ASP A 77 4.01 -4.78 16.52
C ASP A 77 2.57 -5.05 17.00
N ALA A 78 1.70 -5.54 16.11
CA ALA A 78 0.31 -5.88 16.45
C ALA A 78 0.21 -6.99 17.50
N ILE A 79 0.99 -8.06 17.35
CA ILE A 79 1.04 -9.17 18.31
C ILE A 79 1.59 -8.68 19.64
N MET A 80 2.65 -7.85 19.62
CA MET A 80 3.19 -7.29 20.85
C MET A 80 2.16 -6.44 21.61
N MET A 81 1.43 -5.56 20.91
CA MET A 81 0.37 -4.78 21.53
C MET A 81 -0.76 -5.66 22.09
N ARG A 82 -1.18 -6.69 21.36
CA ARG A 82 -2.24 -7.61 21.81
C ARG A 82 -1.81 -8.45 23.00
N LEU A 83 -0.57 -8.91 23.01
CA LEU A 83 0.00 -9.65 24.13
C LEU A 83 0.10 -8.76 25.36
N GLN A 84 0.58 -7.51 25.22
CA GLN A 84 0.61 -6.55 26.32
C GLN A 84 -0.78 -6.32 26.91
N LEU A 85 -1.79 -6.08 26.07
CA LEU A 85 -3.16 -5.83 26.55
C LEU A 85 -3.79 -7.04 27.25
N ALA A 86 -3.40 -8.26 26.87
CA ALA A 86 -3.86 -9.47 27.55
C ALA A 86 -3.10 -9.74 28.86
N LEU A 87 -1.80 -9.47 28.90
CA LEU A 87 -0.98 -9.71 30.09
C LEU A 87 -1.16 -8.61 31.14
N ALA A 88 -1.32 -7.35 30.72
CA ALA A 88 -1.44 -6.20 31.60
C ALA A 88 -2.88 -5.99 32.11
N THR A 89 -3.43 -7.07 32.67
CA THR A 89 -4.76 -7.09 33.29
C THR A 89 -4.64 -7.42 34.77
N SER A 90 -5.66 -7.05 35.56
CA SER A 90 -5.76 -7.45 36.97
C SER A 90 -4.58 -6.99 37.84
N GLY A 91 -4.07 -5.77 37.61
CA GLY A 91 -2.95 -5.19 38.35
C GLY A 91 -1.55 -5.59 37.88
N ASP A 92 -1.42 -6.45 36.85
CA ASP A 92 -0.11 -6.76 36.25
C ASP A 92 0.30 -5.61 35.29
N PRO A 93 1.52 -5.06 35.39
CA PRO A 93 2.00 -4.02 34.46
C PRO A 93 2.28 -4.54 33.03
N GLY A 94 2.31 -5.86 32.82
CA GLY A 94 2.74 -6.48 31.58
C GLY A 94 4.24 -6.31 31.35
N TYR A 95 4.64 -6.34 30.08
CA TYR A 95 6.05 -6.35 29.67
C TYR A 95 6.47 -5.13 28.82
N LEU A 96 5.51 -4.35 28.31
CA LEU A 96 5.77 -3.12 27.56
C LEU A 96 5.50 -1.88 28.42
N PRO A 97 6.54 -1.14 28.84
CA PRO A 97 6.38 0.17 29.45
C PRO A 97 5.67 1.15 28.51
N PRO A 98 4.96 2.18 29.04
CA PRO A 98 4.22 3.14 28.21
C PRO A 98 5.04 3.75 27.08
N SER A 99 6.26 4.20 27.38
CA SER A 99 7.16 4.80 26.37
C SER A 99 7.48 3.87 25.19
N HIS A 100 7.55 2.55 25.41
CA HIS A 100 7.80 1.59 24.32
C HIS A 100 6.48 1.22 23.62
N TYR A 101 5.40 0.99 24.38
CA TYR A 101 4.07 0.72 23.83
C TYR A 101 3.60 1.84 22.88
N ASP A 102 3.85 3.10 23.25
CA ASP A 102 3.48 4.29 22.48
C ASP A 102 4.23 4.38 21.15
N GLN A 103 5.51 3.99 21.14
CA GLN A 103 6.30 3.88 19.91
C GLN A 103 5.76 2.78 19.02
N ILE A 104 5.46 1.60 19.59
CA ILE A 104 5.00 0.43 18.85
C ILE A 104 3.68 0.73 18.16
N PHE A 105 2.66 1.28 18.84
CA PHE A 105 1.39 1.56 18.17
C PHE A 105 1.51 2.69 17.15
N THR A 106 2.40 3.66 17.38
CA THR A 106 2.66 4.75 16.44
C THR A 106 3.31 4.22 15.18
N ALA A 107 4.35 3.42 15.32
CA ALA A 107 5.09 2.83 14.22
C ALA A 107 4.26 1.79 13.46
N HIS A 108 3.47 0.96 14.15
CA HIS A 108 2.51 0.03 13.56
C HIS A 108 1.55 0.76 12.61
N GLY A 109 0.89 1.82 13.08
CA GLY A 109 -0.07 2.58 12.28
C GLY A 109 0.57 3.19 11.04
N VAL A 110 1.74 3.83 11.21
CA VAL A 110 2.51 4.42 10.09
C VAL A 110 2.89 3.36 9.06
N ILE A 111 3.41 2.22 9.51
CA ILE A 111 3.88 1.18 8.59
C ILE A 111 2.75 0.52 7.86
N MET A 112 1.69 0.13 8.55
CA MET A 112 0.61 -0.63 7.91
C MET A 112 -0.09 0.20 6.83
N ILE A 113 -0.23 1.51 7.02
CA ILE A 113 -0.83 2.41 6.03
C ILE A 113 0.18 2.82 4.94
N ILE A 114 1.31 3.40 5.32
CA ILE A 114 2.22 4.08 4.38
C ILE A 114 3.25 3.14 3.74
N PHE A 115 3.68 2.10 4.45
CA PHE A 115 4.79 1.24 4.01
C PHE A 115 4.39 -0.21 3.72
N MET A 116 3.15 -0.60 4.04
CA MET A 116 2.56 -1.88 3.67
C MET A 116 1.44 -1.67 2.64
N ALA A 117 0.30 -1.08 3.03
CA ALA A 117 -0.87 -0.99 2.17
C ALA A 117 -0.61 -0.18 0.89
N MET A 118 -0.01 1.01 1.02
CA MET A 118 0.33 1.87 -0.12
C MET A 118 1.31 1.20 -1.11
N PRO A 119 2.50 0.71 -0.69
CA PRO A 119 3.39 -0.07 -1.55
C PRO A 119 2.73 -1.29 -2.20
N PHE A 120 1.92 -2.04 -1.48
CA PHE A 120 1.23 -3.22 -2.05
C PHE A 120 0.32 -2.79 -3.19
N MET A 121 -0.53 -1.81 -2.94
CA MET A 121 -1.45 -1.23 -3.93
C MET A 121 -0.71 -0.68 -5.15
N ILE A 122 0.31 0.15 -4.94
CA ILE A 122 1.13 0.74 -6.00
C ILE A 122 1.86 -0.35 -6.79
N GLY A 123 2.29 -1.43 -6.14
CA GLY A 123 2.95 -2.56 -6.78
C GLY A 123 2.02 -3.31 -7.74
N LEU A 124 0.80 -3.61 -7.32
CA LEU A 124 -0.22 -4.23 -8.19
C LEU A 124 -0.61 -3.30 -9.34
N MET A 125 -0.80 -2.01 -9.06
CA MET A 125 -1.08 -0.99 -10.07
C MET A 125 0.06 -0.92 -11.11
N ASN A 126 1.31 -0.95 -10.66
CA ASN A 126 2.49 -0.95 -11.51
C ASN A 126 2.53 -2.13 -12.45
N ILE A 127 2.27 -3.34 -11.97
CA ILE A 127 2.31 -4.54 -12.80
C ILE A 127 1.19 -4.48 -13.86
N VAL A 128 -0.03 -4.15 -13.44
CA VAL A 128 -1.23 -4.47 -14.22
C VAL A 128 -1.72 -3.31 -15.09
N VAL A 129 -1.67 -2.05 -14.63
CA VAL A 129 -2.31 -0.93 -15.35
C VAL A 129 -1.73 -0.75 -16.76
N PRO A 130 -0.40 -0.73 -16.99
CA PRO A 130 0.16 -0.60 -18.34
C PRO A 130 -0.27 -1.76 -19.26
N LEU A 131 -0.35 -2.98 -18.73
CA LEU A 131 -0.82 -4.15 -19.47
C LEU A 131 -2.30 -4.02 -19.87
N GLN A 132 -3.15 -3.56 -18.94
CA GLN A 132 -4.59 -3.39 -19.16
C GLN A 132 -4.92 -2.33 -20.20
N ILE A 133 -4.10 -1.28 -20.34
CA ILE A 133 -4.31 -0.23 -21.34
C ILE A 133 -3.60 -0.50 -22.67
N GLY A 134 -2.92 -1.64 -22.80
CA GLY A 134 -2.16 -2.01 -24.00
C GLY A 134 -0.89 -1.16 -24.22
N ALA A 135 -0.26 -0.67 -23.15
CA ALA A 135 0.97 0.12 -23.22
C ALA A 135 2.23 -0.74 -23.00
N ARG A 136 3.35 -0.31 -23.57
CA ARG A 136 4.65 -0.98 -23.42
C ARG A 136 5.36 -0.69 -22.09
N ASP A 137 5.10 0.49 -21.51
CA ASP A 137 5.61 0.91 -20.20
C ASP A 137 4.75 2.08 -19.67
N VAL A 138 5.11 2.63 -18.52
CA VAL A 138 4.57 3.89 -17.97
C VAL A 138 5.15 5.12 -18.67
N ALA A 139 4.49 6.28 -18.51
CA ALA A 139 4.87 7.54 -19.16
C ALA A 139 6.26 8.04 -18.77
N PHE A 140 6.64 7.83 -17.51
CA PHE A 140 7.94 8.26 -16.99
C PHE A 140 8.64 7.10 -16.27
N PRO A 141 9.35 6.22 -16.99
CA PRO A 141 10.01 5.04 -16.42
C PRO A 141 11.06 5.39 -15.34
N PHE A 142 11.82 6.47 -15.53
CA PHE A 142 12.77 6.97 -14.52
C PHE A 142 12.08 7.49 -13.26
N LEU A 143 10.99 8.26 -13.40
CA LEU A 143 10.23 8.74 -12.23
C LEU A 143 9.66 7.56 -11.46
N ASN A 144 9.22 6.50 -12.14
CA ASN A 144 8.74 5.28 -11.49
C ASN A 144 9.83 4.62 -10.62
N ASN A 145 11.05 4.51 -11.15
CA ASN A 145 12.21 4.01 -10.41
C ASN A 145 12.54 4.92 -9.21
N LEU A 146 12.55 6.24 -9.40
CA LEU A 146 12.82 7.20 -8.33
C LEU A 146 11.75 7.14 -7.24
N SER A 147 10.47 7.08 -7.59
CA SER A 147 9.36 6.96 -6.64
C SER A 147 9.52 5.75 -5.72
N PHE A 148 9.89 4.60 -6.28
CA PHE A 148 10.17 3.39 -5.50
C PHE A 148 11.30 3.62 -4.49
N TRP A 149 12.41 4.20 -4.94
CA TRP A 149 13.56 4.44 -4.07
C TRP A 149 13.30 5.49 -2.97
N LEU A 150 12.43 6.48 -3.22
CA LEU A 150 11.97 7.41 -2.17
C LEU A 150 11.06 6.72 -1.15
N ALA A 151 10.18 5.81 -1.58
CA ALA A 151 9.40 4.99 -0.66
C ALA A 151 10.30 4.08 0.21
N VAL A 152 11.31 3.45 -0.40
CA VAL A 152 12.33 2.67 0.32
C VAL A 152 13.11 3.55 1.30
N SER A 153 13.47 4.77 0.90
CA SER A 153 14.18 5.73 1.77
C SER A 153 13.39 6.02 3.04
N GLY A 154 12.08 6.29 2.91
CA GLY A 154 11.18 6.47 4.05
C GLY A 154 11.08 5.21 4.91
N ALA A 155 10.92 4.04 4.30
CA ALA A 155 10.84 2.77 5.02
C ALA A 155 12.14 2.45 5.79
N VAL A 156 13.30 2.77 5.21
CA VAL A 156 14.61 2.62 5.85
C VAL A 156 14.71 3.53 7.07
N LEU A 157 14.31 4.81 6.97
CA LEU A 157 14.34 5.74 8.11
C LEU A 157 13.47 5.25 9.29
N VAL A 158 12.26 4.74 9.01
CA VAL A 158 11.38 4.16 10.05
C VAL A 158 11.97 2.91 10.70
N ASN A 159 12.77 2.13 9.98
CA ASN A 159 13.41 0.93 10.55
C ASN A 159 14.74 1.25 11.25
N ILE A 160 15.47 2.27 10.81
CA ILE A 160 16.67 2.77 11.52
C ILE A 160 16.30 3.28 12.91
N SER A 161 15.14 3.93 13.07
CA SER A 161 14.69 4.44 14.37
C SER A 161 14.50 3.35 15.44
N LEU A 162 14.40 2.08 15.04
CA LEU A 162 14.36 0.95 15.97
C LEU A 162 15.72 0.71 16.65
N GLY A 163 16.82 0.95 15.93
CA GLY A 163 18.17 0.68 16.42
C GLY A 163 19.00 1.91 16.76
N LEU A 164 18.59 3.10 16.32
CA LEU A 164 19.24 4.37 16.63
C LEU A 164 18.20 5.41 17.02
N GLY A 165 18.19 5.76 18.32
CA GLY A 165 17.22 6.66 18.93
C GLY A 165 15.93 5.96 19.27
N GLU A 166 14.81 6.58 18.92
CA GLU A 166 13.46 6.08 19.16
C GLU A 166 12.52 6.56 18.05
N PHE A 167 11.34 5.95 17.92
CA PHE A 167 10.30 6.45 17.03
C PHE A 167 9.32 7.39 17.76
N ALA A 168 8.43 8.07 17.02
CA ALA A 168 7.44 8.96 17.62
C ALA A 168 6.50 8.22 18.60
N LYS A 169 6.17 8.87 19.72
CA LYS A 169 5.24 8.38 20.77
C LYS A 169 3.85 9.02 20.68
N THR A 170 3.58 9.73 19.59
CA THR A 170 2.46 10.67 19.47
C THR A 170 1.26 10.11 18.71
N GLY A 171 1.29 8.81 18.38
CA GLY A 171 0.37 8.18 17.43
C GLY A 171 0.68 8.54 15.99
N TRP A 172 0.13 7.76 15.05
CA TRP A 172 0.41 7.87 13.61
C TRP A 172 0.00 9.21 12.97
N VAL A 173 -0.74 10.04 13.70
CA VAL A 173 -1.15 11.38 13.26
C VAL A 173 -0.25 12.49 13.84
N ALA A 174 0.55 12.20 14.88
CA ALA A 174 1.46 13.17 15.49
C ALA A 174 0.82 14.52 15.86
N TYR A 175 -0.25 14.48 16.67
CA TYR A 175 -1.01 15.67 17.06
C TYR A 175 -0.13 16.68 17.83
N PRO A 176 -0.08 17.96 17.42
CA PRO A 176 0.25 19.05 18.33
C PRO A 176 -0.83 19.18 19.42
N PRO A 177 -0.46 19.63 20.62
CA PRO A 177 0.87 20.09 21.00
C PRO A 177 1.86 18.96 21.34
N LEU A 178 1.39 17.71 21.49
CA LEU A 178 2.22 16.57 21.95
C LEU A 178 3.43 16.30 21.04
N SER A 179 3.34 16.57 19.74
CA SER A 179 4.45 16.45 18.78
C SER A 179 5.42 17.63 18.74
N GLY A 180 5.14 18.72 19.46
CA GLY A 180 6.04 19.86 19.61
C GLY A 180 7.26 19.56 20.49
N LEU A 181 8.29 20.39 20.40
CA LEU A 181 9.52 20.20 21.17
C LEU A 181 9.31 20.28 22.69
N GLU A 182 8.32 21.05 23.16
CA GLU A 182 7.99 21.20 24.58
C GLU A 182 7.61 19.86 25.23
N TYR A 183 6.83 19.04 24.52
CA TYR A 183 6.34 17.75 25.03
C TYR A 183 7.12 16.54 24.50
N SER A 184 7.70 16.65 23.31
CA SER A 184 8.47 15.58 22.66
C SER A 184 9.80 16.13 22.12
N PRO A 185 10.78 16.38 23.02
CA PRO A 185 12.09 16.94 22.63
C PRO A 185 13.01 15.93 21.92
N GLY A 186 12.68 14.63 21.99
CA GLY A 186 13.41 13.55 21.34
C GLY A 186 13.30 13.56 19.81
N VAL A 187 14.13 12.73 19.17
CA VAL A 187 14.23 12.61 17.70
C VAL A 187 13.08 11.81 17.06
N GLY A 188 12.21 11.19 17.85
CA GLY A 188 11.19 10.27 17.34
C GLY A 188 10.17 10.92 16.39
N VAL A 189 9.73 12.14 16.71
CA VAL A 189 8.85 12.92 15.81
C VAL A 189 9.59 13.33 14.53
N ASP A 190 10.90 13.57 14.62
CA ASP A 190 11.71 13.93 13.45
C ASP A 190 11.86 12.75 12.48
N TYR A 191 12.03 11.52 12.99
CA TYR A 191 11.95 10.30 12.18
C TYR A 191 10.61 10.18 11.46
N TYR A 192 9.50 10.43 12.17
CA TYR A 192 8.15 10.43 11.59
C TYR A 192 8.04 11.45 10.45
N ILE A 193 8.44 12.70 10.68
CA ILE A 193 8.37 13.79 9.71
C ILE A 193 9.15 13.43 8.44
N TRP A 194 10.44 13.14 8.55
CA TRP A 194 11.29 12.97 7.37
C TRP A 194 11.00 11.68 6.62
N ALA A 195 10.62 10.60 7.30
CA ALA A 195 10.22 9.37 6.64
C ALA A 195 8.96 9.55 5.77
N LEU A 196 7.95 10.26 6.29
CA LEU A 196 6.71 10.51 5.57
C LEU A 196 6.90 11.57 4.49
N GLN A 197 7.68 12.62 4.74
CA GLN A 197 7.94 13.67 3.75
C GLN A 197 8.64 13.11 2.51
N ILE A 198 9.69 12.31 2.71
CA ILE A 198 10.45 11.69 1.62
C ILE A 198 9.57 10.69 0.85
N SER A 199 8.85 9.81 1.56
CA SER A 199 7.94 8.84 0.95
C SER A 199 6.80 9.54 0.18
N GLY A 200 6.23 10.61 0.75
CA GLY A 200 5.15 11.39 0.16
C GLY A 200 5.51 12.05 -1.17
N ILE A 201 6.75 12.51 -1.33
CA ILE A 201 7.27 12.99 -2.62
C ILE A 201 7.22 11.85 -3.65
N GLY A 202 7.70 10.66 -3.29
CA GLY A 202 7.64 9.47 -4.16
C GLY A 202 6.21 9.10 -4.57
N THR A 203 5.29 9.10 -3.62
CA THR A 203 3.86 8.82 -3.89
C THR A 203 3.22 9.86 -4.82
N THR A 204 3.55 11.14 -4.65
CA THR A 204 3.05 12.21 -5.54
C THR A 204 3.58 12.04 -6.98
N LEU A 205 4.87 11.70 -7.13
CA LEU A 205 5.47 11.41 -8.43
C LEU A 205 4.83 10.19 -9.11
N THR A 206 4.51 9.15 -8.33
CA THR A 206 3.76 7.97 -8.82
C THR A 206 2.43 8.39 -9.40
N ALA A 207 1.66 9.24 -8.70
CA ALA A 207 0.36 9.69 -9.20
C ALA A 207 0.44 10.45 -10.52
N VAL A 208 1.35 11.41 -10.62
CA VAL A 208 1.57 12.15 -11.88
C VAL A 208 1.92 11.19 -13.01
N ASN A 209 2.75 10.19 -12.75
CA ASN A 209 3.15 9.20 -13.74
C ASN A 209 1.97 8.35 -14.23
N PHE A 210 1.16 7.79 -13.33
CA PHE A 210 0.02 6.96 -13.73
C PHE A 210 -1.09 7.76 -14.42
N LEU A 211 -1.32 9.01 -14.01
CA LEU A 211 -2.27 9.88 -14.71
C LEU A 211 -1.81 10.15 -16.15
N ALA A 212 -0.55 10.52 -16.36
CA ALA A 212 -0.01 10.70 -17.70
C ALA A 212 -0.10 9.40 -18.52
N THR A 213 0.27 8.26 -17.92
CA THR A 213 0.22 6.93 -18.54
C THR A 213 -1.20 6.61 -19.04
N VAL A 214 -2.20 6.68 -18.16
CA VAL A 214 -3.58 6.35 -18.53
C VAL A 214 -4.12 7.32 -19.55
N PHE A 215 -3.91 8.64 -19.40
CA PHE A 215 -4.52 9.61 -20.33
C PHE A 215 -3.82 9.70 -21.69
N LYS A 216 -2.54 9.33 -21.80
CA LYS A 216 -1.74 9.57 -23.02
C LYS A 216 -1.19 8.30 -23.69
N MET A 217 -1.10 7.16 -23.02
CA MET A 217 -0.46 5.95 -23.55
C MET A 217 -1.39 4.77 -23.80
N ARG A 218 -2.72 4.96 -23.69
CA ARG A 218 -3.69 3.94 -24.09
C ARG A 218 -3.48 3.51 -25.53
N THR A 219 -3.70 2.22 -25.77
CA THR A 219 -3.68 1.64 -27.12
C THR A 219 -4.74 2.26 -28.04
N PRO A 220 -4.54 2.30 -29.37
CA PRO A 220 -5.51 2.85 -30.29
C PRO A 220 -6.90 2.20 -30.17
N GLY A 221 -7.94 3.03 -30.23
CA GLY A 221 -9.34 2.58 -30.14
C GLY A 221 -9.92 2.54 -28.73
N MET A 222 -9.10 2.46 -27.67
CA MET A 222 -9.57 2.47 -26.28
C MET A 222 -10.06 3.86 -25.84
N LYS A 223 -11.39 4.06 -25.79
CA LYS A 223 -11.94 5.29 -25.19
C LYS A 223 -11.88 5.20 -23.67
N LEU A 224 -12.08 6.34 -23.00
CA LEU A 224 -12.12 6.39 -21.53
C LEU A 224 -13.14 5.42 -20.94
N MET A 225 -14.35 5.35 -21.52
CA MET A 225 -15.41 4.45 -21.07
C MET A 225 -15.28 3.01 -21.60
N ASP A 226 -14.13 2.67 -22.19
CA ASP A 226 -13.79 1.30 -22.62
C ASP A 226 -12.61 0.73 -21.79
N MET A 227 -12.11 1.47 -20.79
CA MET A 227 -11.03 0.99 -19.93
C MET A 227 -11.53 -0.05 -18.91
N PRO A 228 -10.72 -1.04 -18.52
CA PRO A 228 -11.03 -1.93 -17.40
C PRO A 228 -11.31 -1.17 -16.11
N ILE A 229 -12.15 -1.73 -15.24
CA ILE A 229 -12.61 -1.02 -14.05
C ILE A 229 -11.48 -0.86 -13.02
N PHE A 230 -10.53 -1.81 -12.95
CA PHE A 230 -9.31 -1.64 -12.15
C PHE A 230 -8.48 -0.44 -12.60
N THR A 231 -8.34 -0.22 -13.90
CA THR A 231 -7.67 0.97 -14.45
C THR A 231 -8.39 2.26 -14.04
N TRP A 232 -9.73 2.28 -14.06
CA TRP A 232 -10.52 3.44 -13.60
C TRP A 232 -10.34 3.72 -12.11
N THR A 233 -10.41 2.70 -11.26
CA THR A 233 -10.25 2.91 -9.82
C THR A 233 -8.84 3.33 -9.44
N CYS A 234 -7.82 2.81 -10.12
CA CYS A 234 -6.45 3.31 -10.01
C CYS A 234 -6.34 4.76 -10.48
N THR A 235 -6.99 5.13 -11.58
CA THR A 235 -6.97 6.52 -12.08
C THR A 235 -7.54 7.48 -11.05
N TRP A 236 -8.68 7.15 -10.45
CA TRP A 236 -9.30 7.95 -9.39
C TRP A 236 -8.44 8.00 -8.11
N ALA A 237 -7.82 6.90 -7.71
CA ALA A 237 -6.86 6.90 -6.61
C ALA A 237 -5.67 7.84 -6.89
N ASN A 238 -5.13 7.85 -8.12
CA ASN A 238 -4.05 8.78 -8.48
C ASN A 238 -4.51 10.25 -8.55
N ILE A 239 -5.75 10.53 -8.95
CA ILE A 239 -6.34 11.88 -8.86
C ILE A 239 -6.38 12.34 -7.41
N LEU A 240 -6.85 11.47 -6.51
CA LEU A 240 -6.88 11.74 -5.07
C LEU A 240 -5.46 11.99 -4.53
N ILE A 241 -4.49 11.14 -4.87
CA ILE A 241 -3.09 11.31 -4.43
C ILE A 241 -2.56 12.67 -4.87
N ALA A 242 -2.70 13.02 -6.15
CA ALA A 242 -2.19 14.27 -6.71
C ALA A 242 -2.82 15.50 -6.03
N ALA A 243 -4.07 15.41 -5.57
CA ALA A 243 -4.78 16.49 -4.89
C ALA A 243 -4.56 16.53 -3.36
N SER A 244 -4.37 15.38 -2.70
CA SER A 244 -4.32 15.31 -1.22
C SER A 244 -2.89 15.34 -0.65
N PHE A 245 -1.90 14.71 -1.29
CA PHE A 245 -0.54 14.64 -0.76
C PHE A 245 0.17 15.99 -0.61
N PRO A 246 -0.09 17.02 -1.45
CA PRO A 246 0.43 18.35 -1.18
C PRO A 246 0.02 18.91 0.19
N ILE A 247 -1.16 18.54 0.70
CA ILE A 247 -1.63 18.96 2.02
C ILE A 247 -0.75 18.33 3.12
N LEU A 248 -0.50 17.01 3.06
CA LEU A 248 0.40 16.34 4.01
C LEU A 248 1.81 16.95 3.96
N THR A 249 2.32 17.19 2.75
CA THR A 249 3.64 17.78 2.52
C THR A 249 3.76 19.14 3.21
N ALA A 250 2.73 19.99 3.10
CA ALA A 250 2.68 21.30 3.73
C ALA A 250 2.55 21.20 5.26
N VAL A 251 1.70 20.30 5.77
CA VAL A 251 1.48 20.12 7.22
C VAL A 251 2.73 19.62 7.92
N LEU A 252 3.41 18.61 7.37
CA LEU A 252 4.67 18.12 7.93
C LEU A 252 5.79 19.14 7.79
N ALA A 253 5.83 19.93 6.71
CA ALA A 253 6.77 21.04 6.58
C ALA A 253 6.53 22.11 7.67
N MET A 254 5.28 22.52 7.91
CA MET A 254 4.94 23.46 8.99
C MET A 254 5.32 22.90 10.37
N LEU A 255 5.05 21.62 10.64
CA LEU A 255 5.46 20.97 11.88
C LEU A 255 6.99 20.88 12.03
N THR A 256 7.70 20.69 10.91
CA THR A 256 9.17 20.75 10.89
C THR A 256 9.66 22.15 11.25
N LEU A 257 9.05 23.20 10.68
CA LEU A 257 9.43 24.59 10.97
C LEU A 257 9.21 24.93 12.45
N ASP A 258 8.08 24.52 13.04
CA ASP A 258 7.83 24.67 14.48
C ASP A 258 8.92 23.98 15.31
N ARG A 259 9.38 22.79 14.90
CA ARG A 259 10.40 22.02 15.63
C ARG A 259 11.85 22.47 15.37
N TYR A 260 12.16 23.06 14.22
CA TYR A 260 13.55 23.30 13.80
C TYR A 260 13.94 24.77 13.83
N LEU A 261 12.99 25.67 13.54
CA LEU A 261 13.26 27.08 13.30
C LEU A 261 12.43 28.01 14.22
N ASP A 262 11.80 27.46 15.26
CA ASP A 262 11.02 28.22 16.25
C ASP A 262 9.85 29.00 15.62
N PHE A 263 9.18 28.37 14.65
CA PHE A 263 7.92 28.88 14.13
C PHE A 263 6.78 28.55 15.10
N HIS A 264 5.67 29.28 14.96
CA HIS A 264 4.50 29.15 15.82
C HIS A 264 3.23 28.83 15.02
N PHE A 265 3.27 27.82 14.14
CA PHE A 265 2.08 27.40 13.39
C PHE A 265 1.07 26.68 14.31
N PHE A 266 1.54 25.71 15.09
CA PHE A 266 0.71 24.81 15.88
C PHE A 266 1.04 24.81 17.39
N THR A 267 1.94 25.68 17.81
CA THR A 267 2.31 25.88 19.22
C THR A 267 1.16 26.43 20.06
N ASN A 268 1.23 26.28 21.38
CA ASN A 268 0.24 26.84 22.30
C ASN A 268 0.49 28.33 22.57
N ASP A 269 1.74 28.78 22.43
CA ASP A 269 2.18 30.17 22.56
C ASP A 269 2.45 30.78 21.17
N GLY A 270 2.91 32.03 21.14
CA GLY A 270 3.31 32.72 19.89
C GLY A 270 2.16 32.98 18.90
N GLY A 271 0.90 32.73 19.29
CA GLY A 271 -0.27 32.86 18.42
C GLY A 271 -0.59 31.62 17.58
N GLY A 272 0.11 30.50 17.81
CA GLY A 272 -0.14 29.23 17.13
C GLY A 272 -1.51 28.61 17.43
N ASN A 273 -1.93 27.66 16.58
CA ASN A 273 -3.20 26.96 16.74
C ASN A 273 -3.06 25.46 16.42
N SER A 274 -2.99 24.64 17.47
CA SER A 274 -2.91 23.18 17.35
C SER A 274 -4.09 22.56 16.61
N MET A 275 -5.31 23.09 16.75
CA MET A 275 -6.50 22.57 16.04
C MET A 275 -6.37 22.68 14.52
N MET A 276 -5.60 23.65 14.01
CA MET A 276 -5.36 23.79 12.57
C MET A 276 -4.61 22.58 12.01
N TYR A 277 -3.66 22.02 12.76
CA TYR A 277 -2.97 20.79 12.36
C TYR A 277 -3.97 19.64 12.18
N ILE A 278 -4.87 19.44 13.14
CA ILE A 278 -5.88 18.36 13.09
C ILE A 278 -6.76 18.53 11.85
N ASN A 279 -7.21 19.76 11.58
CA ASN A 279 -8.00 20.05 10.38
C ASN A 279 -7.24 19.71 9.09
N LEU A 280 -6.02 20.22 8.92
CA LEU A 280 -5.24 20.03 7.70
C LEU A 280 -4.78 18.58 7.51
N PHE A 281 -4.35 17.91 8.58
CA PHE A 281 -3.94 16.51 8.52
C PHE A 281 -5.09 15.65 8.02
N TRP A 282 -6.30 15.82 8.55
CA TRP A 282 -7.45 15.02 8.13
C TRP A 282 -7.98 15.39 6.75
N ALA A 283 -7.78 16.64 6.30
CA ALA A 283 -8.04 17.02 4.91
C ALA A 283 -7.18 16.21 3.92
N TRP A 284 -6.02 15.70 4.33
CA TRP A 284 -5.29 14.64 3.61
C TRP A 284 -5.74 13.23 4.01
N GLY A 285 -5.82 12.97 5.31
CA GLY A 285 -5.91 11.62 5.88
C GLY A 285 -7.20 10.89 5.56
N HIS A 286 -8.29 11.62 5.32
CA HIS A 286 -9.53 10.99 4.87
C HIS A 286 -9.54 10.63 3.37
N PRO A 287 -9.11 11.51 2.44
CA PRO A 287 -8.82 11.08 1.08
C PRO A 287 -7.88 9.86 1.00
N GLU A 288 -6.88 9.77 1.87
CA GLU A 288 -5.94 8.62 1.92
C GLU A 288 -6.63 7.26 2.11
N VAL A 289 -7.67 7.18 2.95
CA VAL A 289 -8.36 5.90 3.14
C VAL A 289 -9.13 5.48 1.88
N TYR A 290 -9.57 6.44 1.06
CA TYR A 290 -10.16 6.15 -0.25
C TYR A 290 -9.12 5.76 -1.29
N ILE A 291 -7.95 6.40 -1.27
CA ILE A 291 -6.80 6.03 -2.12
C ILE A 291 -6.51 4.54 -1.96
N LEU A 292 -6.51 4.02 -0.72
CA LEU A 292 -6.30 2.61 -0.43
C LEU A 292 -7.43 1.71 -0.96
N VAL A 293 -8.68 2.04 -0.67
CA VAL A 293 -9.81 1.11 -0.95
C VAL A 293 -10.23 1.09 -2.42
N LEU A 294 -10.05 2.19 -3.16
CA LEU A 294 -10.54 2.28 -4.54
C LEU A 294 -9.88 1.24 -5.47
N PRO A 295 -8.54 1.08 -5.51
CA PRO A 295 -7.92 0.04 -6.32
C PRO A 295 -8.38 -1.35 -5.92
N ALA A 296 -8.53 -1.65 -4.63
CA ALA A 296 -9.07 -2.92 -4.16
C ALA A 296 -10.49 -3.21 -4.72
N PHE A 297 -11.36 -2.21 -4.79
CA PHE A 297 -12.66 -2.36 -5.48
C PHE A 297 -12.51 -2.67 -6.96
N GLY A 298 -11.49 -2.13 -7.61
CA GLY A 298 -11.14 -2.50 -8.99
C GLY A 298 -10.79 -3.98 -9.10
N ILE A 299 -9.88 -4.45 -8.23
CA ILE A 299 -9.44 -5.85 -8.16
C ILE A 299 -10.63 -6.79 -7.99
N PHE A 300 -11.51 -6.52 -7.02
CA PHE A 300 -12.69 -7.34 -6.81
C PHE A 300 -13.60 -7.37 -8.04
N SER A 301 -13.72 -6.25 -8.75
CA SER A 301 -14.55 -6.19 -9.96
C SER A 301 -14.00 -7.08 -11.09
N GLU A 302 -12.69 -7.04 -11.33
CA GLU A 302 -12.02 -7.92 -12.31
C GLU A 302 -12.21 -9.39 -11.94
N ILE A 303 -11.94 -9.76 -10.67
CA ILE A 303 -12.09 -11.13 -10.16
C ILE A 303 -13.53 -11.61 -10.31
N VAL A 304 -14.52 -10.80 -9.91
CA VAL A 304 -15.93 -11.18 -10.02
C VAL A 304 -16.32 -11.41 -11.48
N SER A 305 -15.88 -10.56 -12.41
CA SER A 305 -16.17 -10.73 -13.84
C SER A 305 -15.53 -12.01 -14.38
N THR A 306 -14.21 -12.19 -14.18
CA THR A 306 -13.44 -13.34 -14.70
C THR A 306 -13.94 -14.69 -14.17
N PHE A 307 -14.13 -14.84 -12.86
CA PHE A 307 -14.49 -16.14 -12.29
C PHE A 307 -15.97 -16.47 -12.40
N THR A 308 -16.82 -15.49 -12.74
CA THR A 308 -18.23 -15.71 -13.06
C THR A 308 -18.44 -16.05 -14.54
N GLY A 309 -17.47 -15.70 -15.40
CA GLY A 309 -17.56 -15.87 -16.86
C GLY A 309 -18.60 -14.94 -17.48
N LYS A 310 -18.74 -13.73 -16.92
CA LYS A 310 -19.73 -12.74 -17.34
C LYS A 310 -19.11 -11.35 -17.36
N ARG A 311 -19.60 -10.51 -18.28
CA ARG A 311 -19.34 -9.06 -18.25
C ARG A 311 -19.80 -8.46 -16.93
N LEU A 312 -19.09 -7.42 -16.50
CA LEU A 312 -19.40 -6.69 -15.28
C LEU A 312 -20.78 -6.01 -15.37
N PHE A 313 -21.67 -6.29 -14.42
CA PHE A 313 -22.97 -5.63 -14.35
C PHE A 313 -22.80 -4.17 -13.93
N GLY A 314 -23.48 -3.26 -14.64
CA GLY A 314 -23.49 -1.85 -14.28
C GLY A 314 -22.15 -1.13 -14.42
N TYR A 315 -21.29 -1.49 -15.40
CA TYR A 315 -19.98 -0.87 -15.62
C TYR A 315 -19.98 0.67 -15.52
N LYS A 316 -20.86 1.35 -16.28
CA LYS A 316 -20.96 2.82 -16.24
C LYS A 316 -21.31 3.34 -14.84
N SER A 317 -22.22 2.65 -14.15
CA SER A 317 -22.60 2.98 -12.77
C SER A 317 -21.42 2.82 -11.81
N MET A 318 -20.59 1.78 -11.97
CA MET A 318 -19.38 1.58 -11.17
C MET A 318 -18.31 2.65 -11.40
N VAL A 319 -18.12 3.11 -12.65
CA VAL A 319 -17.20 4.21 -12.95
C VAL A 319 -17.67 5.50 -12.28
N TRP A 320 -18.94 5.87 -12.45
CA TRP A 320 -19.50 7.07 -11.81
C TRP A 320 -19.54 6.97 -10.28
N ALA A 321 -19.82 5.79 -9.71
CA ALA A 321 -19.75 5.60 -8.26
C ALA A 321 -18.32 5.84 -7.73
N THR A 322 -17.30 5.38 -8.46
CA THR A 322 -15.88 5.62 -8.12
C THR A 322 -15.53 7.10 -8.20
N ALA A 323 -16.03 7.80 -9.23
CA ALA A 323 -15.87 9.24 -9.38
C ALA A 323 -16.51 10.01 -8.21
N SER A 324 -17.74 9.67 -7.86
CA SER A 324 -18.47 10.29 -6.75
C SER A 324 -17.73 10.10 -5.41
N ILE A 325 -17.22 8.90 -5.12
CA ILE A 325 -16.42 8.66 -3.91
C ILE A 325 -15.20 9.60 -3.87
N SER A 326 -14.51 9.75 -5.00
CA SER A 326 -13.29 10.56 -5.07
C SER A 326 -13.57 12.05 -4.86
N ILE A 327 -14.65 12.57 -5.44
CA ILE A 327 -15.04 13.98 -5.24
C ILE A 327 -15.53 14.21 -3.82
N LEU A 328 -16.41 13.33 -3.32
CA LEU A 328 -16.99 13.46 -1.98
C LEU A 328 -15.94 13.26 -0.87
N GLY A 329 -14.88 12.50 -1.13
CA GLY A 329 -13.79 12.27 -0.18
C GLY A 329 -13.09 13.56 0.28
N PHE A 330 -13.18 14.62 -0.51
CA PHE A 330 -12.66 15.95 -0.17
C PHE A 330 -13.62 16.84 0.60
N ILE A 331 -14.81 16.39 0.99
CA ILE A 331 -15.80 17.21 1.72
C ILE A 331 -16.37 16.53 2.98
N VAL A 332 -15.62 15.60 3.56
CA VAL A 332 -16.08 14.81 4.72
C VAL A 332 -15.06 14.72 5.86
N TRP A 333 -13.86 15.27 5.70
CA TRP A 333 -12.73 15.06 6.64
C TRP A 333 -13.01 15.49 8.09
N LEU A 334 -13.91 16.44 8.33
CA LEU A 334 -14.22 16.93 9.67
C LEU A 334 -14.82 15.86 10.59
N HIS A 335 -15.39 14.77 10.04
CA HIS A 335 -15.94 13.70 10.88
C HIS A 335 -14.92 13.04 11.81
N HIS A 336 -13.61 13.21 11.52
CA HIS A 336 -12.55 12.70 12.39
C HIS A 336 -12.38 13.49 13.69
N PHE A 337 -13.00 14.66 13.79
CA PHE A 337 -12.87 15.55 14.94
C PHE A 337 -14.18 16.28 15.28
N PHE A 338 -15.33 15.61 15.15
CA PHE A 338 -16.62 16.13 15.62
C PHE A 338 -16.60 16.59 17.09
N THR A 339 -15.71 16.01 17.90
CA THR A 339 -15.50 16.29 19.33
C THR A 339 -14.62 17.52 19.61
N MET A 340 -14.15 18.24 18.58
CA MET A 340 -13.27 19.41 18.73
C MET A 340 -14.03 20.74 18.88
N GLY A 341 -15.35 20.70 19.11
CA GLY A 341 -16.14 21.89 19.46
C GLY A 341 -16.63 22.73 18.28
N SER A 342 -16.65 22.19 17.06
CA SER A 342 -17.30 22.84 15.90
C SER A 342 -18.79 23.07 16.15
N SER A 343 -19.40 24.05 15.46
CA SER A 343 -20.83 24.33 15.60
C SER A 343 -21.70 23.14 15.16
N ALA A 344 -22.92 23.06 15.70
CA ALA A 344 -23.87 21.99 15.38
C ALA A 344 -24.16 21.91 13.87
N ASN A 345 -24.24 23.06 13.18
CA ASN A 345 -24.47 23.12 11.74
C ASN A 345 -23.31 22.51 10.94
N VAL A 346 -22.07 22.78 11.36
CA VAL A 346 -20.87 22.21 10.72
C VAL A 346 -20.83 20.70 10.94
N ASN A 347 -21.05 20.23 12.18
CA ASN A 347 -21.09 18.80 12.48
C ASN A 347 -22.22 18.08 11.70
N ALA A 348 -23.40 18.70 11.59
CA ALA A 348 -24.51 18.15 10.82
C ALA A 348 -24.19 18.06 9.33
N PHE A 349 -23.62 19.11 8.73
CA PHE A 349 -23.21 19.10 7.32
C PHE A 349 -22.24 17.96 7.02
N PHE A 350 -21.12 17.88 7.76
CA PHE A 350 -20.12 16.85 7.53
C PHE A 350 -20.63 15.45 7.86
N GLY A 351 -21.50 15.30 8.86
CA GLY A 351 -22.17 14.03 9.14
C GLY A 351 -23.05 13.56 7.98
N VAL A 352 -23.89 14.44 7.43
CA VAL A 352 -24.74 14.13 6.27
C VAL A 352 -23.91 13.80 5.03
N MET A 353 -22.89 14.60 4.72
CA MET A 353 -22.02 14.34 3.56
C MET A 353 -21.30 12.99 3.69
N THR A 354 -20.88 12.62 4.90
CA THR A 354 -20.26 11.31 5.16
C THR A 354 -21.24 10.17 4.93
N MET A 355 -22.48 10.30 5.36
CA MET A 355 -23.52 9.29 5.12
C MET A 355 -23.84 9.13 3.63
N ILE A 356 -23.81 10.22 2.84
CA ILE A 356 -24.04 10.17 1.39
C ILE A 356 -23.01 9.29 0.66
N ILE A 357 -21.75 9.23 1.13
CA ILE A 357 -20.71 8.38 0.52
C ILE A 357 -21.04 6.88 0.61
N ALA A 358 -21.88 6.47 1.55
CA ALA A 358 -22.33 5.07 1.63
C ALA A 358 -23.11 4.63 0.38
N VAL A 359 -23.80 5.56 -0.31
CA VAL A 359 -24.64 5.23 -1.47
C VAL A 359 -23.80 4.73 -2.67
N PRO A 360 -22.78 5.45 -3.18
CA PRO A 360 -21.90 4.93 -4.23
C PRO A 360 -21.24 3.59 -3.88
N THR A 361 -20.86 3.42 -2.62
CA THR A 361 -20.22 2.19 -2.13
C THR A 361 -21.21 1.00 -2.12
N GLY A 362 -22.45 1.23 -1.68
CA GLY A 362 -23.52 0.25 -1.73
C GLY A 362 -23.84 -0.18 -3.16
N VAL A 363 -23.92 0.77 -4.10
CA VAL A 363 -24.15 0.48 -5.53
C VAL A 363 -23.10 -0.49 -6.08
N LYS A 364 -21.83 -0.35 -5.71
CA LYS A 364 -20.76 -1.29 -6.10
C LYS A 364 -21.01 -2.71 -5.56
N LEU A 365 -21.35 -2.84 -4.27
CA LEU A 365 -21.68 -4.14 -3.66
C LEU A 365 -22.81 -4.85 -4.41
N PHE A 366 -23.90 -4.14 -4.72
CA PHE A 366 -25.00 -4.72 -5.49
C PHE A 366 -24.60 -5.06 -6.92
N ASN A 367 -23.80 -4.23 -7.59
CA ASN A 367 -23.32 -4.54 -8.94
C ASN A 367 -22.46 -5.81 -8.98
N TRP A 368 -21.61 -6.06 -7.97
CA TRP A 368 -20.89 -7.34 -7.88
C TRP A 368 -21.82 -8.52 -7.66
N LEU A 369 -22.81 -8.39 -6.77
CA LEU A 369 -23.82 -9.44 -6.55
C LEU A 369 -24.61 -9.76 -7.83
N PHE A 370 -25.03 -8.75 -8.59
CA PHE A 370 -25.73 -8.92 -9.87
C PHE A 370 -24.81 -9.42 -11.00
N THR A 371 -23.51 -9.15 -10.92
CA THR A 371 -22.55 -9.78 -11.83
C THR A 371 -22.52 -11.28 -11.58
N MET A 372 -22.41 -11.73 -10.33
CA MET A 372 -22.44 -13.14 -9.94
C MET A 372 -23.79 -13.82 -10.23
N TYR A 373 -24.90 -13.09 -10.10
CA TYR A 373 -26.25 -13.59 -10.37
C TYR A 373 -26.36 -14.16 -11.79
N ARG A 374 -26.90 -15.38 -11.93
CA ARG A 374 -26.99 -16.14 -13.21
C ARG A 374 -25.65 -16.39 -13.92
N GLY A 375 -24.52 -16.29 -13.21
CA GLY A 375 -23.22 -16.71 -13.72
C GLY A 375 -22.80 -18.09 -13.22
N ARG A 376 -21.57 -18.51 -13.57
CA ARG A 376 -20.98 -19.78 -13.11
C ARG A 376 -19.72 -19.48 -12.29
N LEU A 377 -19.91 -19.23 -11.00
CA LEU A 377 -18.81 -18.83 -10.12
C LEU A 377 -17.83 -20.00 -9.87
N ARG A 378 -16.61 -19.86 -10.37
CA ARG A 378 -15.48 -20.77 -10.09
C ARG A 378 -14.83 -20.38 -8.76
N VAL A 379 -15.04 -21.17 -7.70
CA VAL A 379 -14.56 -20.84 -6.34
C VAL A 379 -13.06 -21.14 -6.18
N THR A 380 -12.24 -20.19 -6.62
CA THR A 380 -10.77 -20.17 -6.49
C THR A 380 -10.33 -19.30 -5.30
N VAL A 381 -9.03 -19.30 -4.97
CA VAL A 381 -8.50 -18.48 -3.85
C VAL A 381 -8.80 -16.99 -4.01
N PRO A 382 -8.62 -16.34 -5.18
CA PRO A 382 -9.02 -14.95 -5.38
C PRO A 382 -10.52 -14.70 -5.08
N VAL A 383 -11.40 -15.63 -5.46
CA VAL A 383 -12.85 -15.53 -5.20
C VAL A 383 -13.16 -15.65 -3.71
N LEU A 384 -12.46 -16.52 -2.97
CA LEU A 384 -12.64 -16.62 -1.52
C LEU A 384 -12.37 -15.29 -0.82
N TRP A 385 -11.25 -14.63 -1.16
CA TRP A 385 -10.95 -13.29 -0.64
C TRP A 385 -12.03 -12.27 -0.99
N THR A 386 -12.54 -12.29 -2.23
CA THR A 386 -13.65 -11.43 -2.66
C THR A 386 -14.94 -11.66 -1.87
N LEU A 387 -15.32 -12.92 -1.62
CA LEU A 387 -16.51 -13.23 -0.83
C LEU A 387 -16.32 -12.83 0.65
N GLY A 388 -15.14 -13.08 1.21
CA GLY A 388 -14.76 -12.63 2.55
C GLY A 388 -14.82 -11.10 2.68
N PHE A 389 -14.36 -10.37 1.67
CA PHE A 389 -14.48 -8.92 1.56
C PHE A 389 -15.94 -8.48 1.62
N MET A 390 -16.82 -9.04 0.77
CA MET A 390 -18.21 -8.58 0.71
C MET A 390 -18.92 -8.65 2.05
N VAL A 391 -18.71 -9.73 2.81
CA VAL A 391 -19.28 -9.89 4.15
C VAL A 391 -18.64 -8.93 5.15
N THR A 392 -17.30 -8.96 5.23
CA THR A 392 -16.54 -8.18 6.22
C THR A 392 -16.77 -6.68 6.04
N PHE A 393 -16.56 -6.20 4.81
CA PHE A 393 -16.68 -4.78 4.46
C PHE A 393 -18.11 -4.25 4.61
N THR A 394 -19.14 -5.07 4.46
CA THR A 394 -20.52 -4.65 4.74
C THR A 394 -20.71 -4.33 6.23
N VAL A 395 -20.19 -5.18 7.13
CA VAL A 395 -20.21 -4.92 8.58
C VAL A 395 -19.38 -3.68 8.93
N GLY A 396 -18.19 -3.54 8.35
CA GLY A 396 -17.35 -2.35 8.49
C GLY A 396 -18.05 -1.08 8.00
N GLY A 397 -18.69 -1.12 6.84
CA GLY A 397 -19.42 0.02 6.27
C GLY A 397 -20.60 0.45 7.13
N MET A 398 -21.39 -0.51 7.65
CA MET A 398 -22.51 -0.22 8.55
C MET A 398 -22.06 0.51 9.82
N THR A 399 -20.98 0.06 10.44
CA THR A 399 -20.43 0.70 11.65
C THR A 399 -19.84 2.09 11.35
N GLY A 400 -19.33 2.31 10.15
CA GLY A 400 -18.85 3.62 9.70
C GLY A 400 -19.98 4.63 9.51
N VAL A 401 -21.11 4.20 8.95
CA VAL A 401 -22.31 5.04 8.85
C VAL A 401 -22.83 5.43 10.24
N LEU A 402 -22.74 4.53 11.23
CA LEU A 402 -23.07 4.87 12.61
C LEU A 402 -22.13 5.94 13.18
N LEU A 403 -20.82 5.81 12.97
CA LEU A 403 -19.82 6.80 13.39
C LEU A 403 -19.92 8.14 12.65
N ALA A 404 -20.55 8.16 11.47
CA ALA A 404 -20.83 9.40 10.74
C ALA A 404 -21.91 10.26 11.43
N VAL A 405 -22.69 9.70 12.36
CA VAL A 405 -23.69 10.44 13.14
C VAL A 405 -23.00 11.13 14.32
N PRO A 406 -22.91 12.48 14.35
CA PRO A 406 -22.14 13.18 15.38
C PRO A 406 -22.54 12.83 16.82
N GLY A 407 -23.83 12.67 17.09
CA GLY A 407 -24.34 12.30 18.42
C GLY A 407 -23.87 10.92 18.88
N ALA A 408 -23.80 9.93 17.99
CA ALA A 408 -23.23 8.62 18.30
C ALA A 408 -21.70 8.69 18.41
N ASN A 409 -21.07 9.47 17.52
CA ASN A 409 -19.63 9.66 17.56
C ASN A 409 -19.15 10.30 18.86
N TYR A 410 -19.91 11.18 19.51
CA TYR A 410 -19.49 11.75 20.80
C TYR A 410 -19.20 10.70 21.89
N VAL A 411 -19.88 9.56 21.87
CA VAL A 411 -19.66 8.48 22.84
C VAL A 411 -18.75 7.36 22.33
N LEU A 412 -18.60 7.23 21.00
CA LEU A 412 -17.76 6.21 20.36
C LEU A 412 -16.39 6.74 19.90
N HIS A 413 -16.19 8.06 19.87
CA HIS A 413 -14.95 8.69 19.42
C HIS A 413 -13.79 8.24 20.30
N ASN A 414 -12.72 7.78 19.65
CA ASN A 414 -11.52 7.22 20.28
C ASN A 414 -11.73 5.98 21.16
N SER A 415 -12.93 5.41 21.25
CA SER A 415 -13.11 4.09 21.86
C SER A 415 -12.56 2.98 20.97
N LEU A 416 -12.48 1.75 21.50
CA LEU A 416 -12.12 0.59 20.67
C LEU A 416 -13.11 0.31 19.54
N PHE A 417 -14.32 0.89 19.56
CA PHE A 417 -15.28 0.82 18.46
C PHE A 417 -14.71 1.46 17.18
N LEU A 418 -14.03 2.59 17.31
CA LEU A 418 -13.37 3.26 16.18
C LEU A 418 -12.27 2.38 15.58
N ILE A 419 -11.45 1.75 16.43
CA ILE A 419 -10.39 0.83 15.99
C ILE A 419 -11.00 -0.38 15.29
N ALA A 420 -12.05 -0.98 15.85
CA ALA A 420 -12.76 -2.11 15.27
C ALA A 420 -13.31 -1.76 13.88
N HIS A 421 -14.00 -0.63 13.76
CA HIS A 421 -14.55 -0.13 12.50
C HIS A 421 -13.46 0.04 11.42
N PHE A 422 -12.39 0.76 11.75
CA PHE A 422 -11.35 1.08 10.78
C PHE A 422 -10.56 -0.17 10.35
N HIS A 423 -10.25 -1.08 11.28
CA HIS A 423 -9.60 -2.34 10.92
C HIS A 423 -10.52 -3.23 10.08
N ASN A 424 -11.83 -3.20 10.34
CA ASN A 424 -12.80 -3.94 9.53
C ASN A 424 -12.83 -3.46 8.07
N THR A 425 -12.85 -2.14 7.88
CA THR A 425 -12.85 -1.55 6.53
C THR A 425 -11.50 -1.67 5.81
N ILE A 426 -10.36 -1.49 6.50
CA ILE A 426 -9.03 -1.62 5.88
C ILE A 426 -8.63 -3.06 5.64
N ILE A 427 -8.77 -3.97 6.63
CA ILE A 427 -8.39 -5.37 6.43
C ILE A 427 -9.35 -6.03 5.45
N GLY A 428 -10.67 -5.90 5.70
CA GLY A 428 -11.69 -6.49 4.84
C GLY A 428 -11.74 -5.87 3.45
N GLY A 429 -11.57 -4.55 3.32
CA GLY A 429 -11.62 -3.83 2.04
C GLY A 429 -10.31 -3.83 1.28
N ALA A 430 -9.26 -3.25 1.87
CA ALA A 430 -7.97 -3.06 1.20
C ALA A 430 -7.11 -4.33 1.23
N VAL A 431 -6.76 -4.85 2.41
CA VAL A 431 -5.80 -5.97 2.53
C VAL A 431 -6.32 -7.24 1.86
N PHE A 432 -7.58 -7.62 2.07
CA PHE A 432 -8.17 -8.77 1.37
C PHE A 432 -8.20 -8.55 -0.14
N GLY A 433 -8.43 -7.32 -0.60
CA GLY A 433 -8.39 -6.98 -2.03
C GLY A 433 -6.99 -7.12 -2.61
N TYR A 434 -5.97 -6.67 -1.88
CA TYR A 434 -4.58 -6.80 -2.32
C TYR A 434 -4.12 -8.26 -2.32
N LEU A 435 -4.53 -9.07 -1.33
CA LEU A 435 -4.26 -10.51 -1.31
C LEU A 435 -5.04 -11.26 -2.41
N ALA A 436 -6.26 -10.82 -2.73
CA ALA A 436 -7.02 -11.32 -3.88
C ALA A 436 -6.30 -11.02 -5.20
N GLY A 437 -5.86 -9.77 -5.39
CA GLY A 437 -5.11 -9.33 -6.57
C GLY A 437 -3.74 -9.99 -6.67
N PHE A 438 -3.05 -10.16 -5.54
CA PHE A 438 -1.82 -10.92 -5.44
C PHE A 438 -2.05 -12.34 -5.96
N ALA A 439 -3.05 -13.07 -5.44
CA ALA A 439 -3.33 -14.42 -5.90
C ALA A 439 -3.83 -14.49 -7.36
N PHE A 440 -4.53 -13.46 -7.84
CA PHE A 440 -5.08 -13.40 -9.19
C PHE A 440 -3.99 -13.16 -10.24
N TRP A 441 -3.13 -12.17 -10.03
CA TRP A 441 -2.07 -11.79 -10.98
C TRP A 441 -0.70 -12.43 -10.67
N PHE A 442 -0.58 -13.28 -9.66
CA PHE A 442 0.68 -13.99 -9.37
C PHE A 442 1.21 -14.78 -10.59
N PRO A 443 0.40 -15.58 -11.32
CA PRO A 443 0.90 -16.27 -12.50
C PRO A 443 1.37 -15.30 -13.59
N LYS A 444 0.70 -14.17 -13.74
CA LYS A 444 1.10 -13.13 -14.70
C LYS A 444 2.45 -12.52 -14.32
N ALA A 445 2.72 -12.27 -13.03
CA ALA A 445 4.00 -11.69 -12.63
C ALA A 445 5.16 -12.70 -12.60
N MET A 446 4.87 -13.97 -12.28
CA MET A 446 5.89 -14.97 -11.93
C MET A 446 6.00 -16.15 -12.91
N GLY A 447 5.00 -16.35 -13.78
CA GLY A 447 4.94 -17.45 -14.75
C GLY A 447 4.43 -18.79 -14.23
N PHE A 448 3.95 -18.86 -12.98
CA PHE A 448 3.45 -20.11 -12.38
C PHE A 448 2.38 -19.85 -11.31
N HIS A 449 1.61 -20.90 -10.99
CA HIS A 449 0.51 -20.82 -10.03
C HIS A 449 0.95 -20.94 -8.57
N LEU A 450 0.20 -20.24 -7.69
CA LEU A 450 0.32 -20.42 -6.25
C LEU A 450 -0.32 -21.73 -5.76
N ASN A 451 0.20 -22.27 -4.66
CA ASN A 451 -0.33 -23.47 -4.03
C ASN A 451 -1.74 -23.22 -3.48
N VAL A 452 -2.72 -23.93 -4.00
CA VAL A 452 -4.14 -23.69 -3.68
C VAL A 452 -4.48 -24.08 -2.24
N LYS A 453 -3.90 -25.16 -1.71
CA LYS A 453 -4.22 -25.65 -0.35
C LYS A 453 -3.79 -24.63 0.71
N LEU A 454 -2.55 -24.16 0.63
CA LEU A 454 -2.02 -23.16 1.54
C LEU A 454 -2.71 -21.79 1.36
N GLY A 455 -3.08 -21.41 0.14
CA GLY A 455 -3.87 -20.21 -0.10
C GLY A 455 -5.25 -20.23 0.55
N LYS A 456 -5.94 -21.38 0.51
CA LYS A 456 -7.22 -21.56 1.22
C LYS A 456 -7.04 -21.54 2.75
N ALA A 457 -5.97 -22.16 3.26
CA ALA A 457 -5.65 -22.12 4.68
C ALA A 457 -5.37 -20.69 5.16
N ALA A 458 -4.55 -19.94 4.43
CA ALA A 458 -4.27 -18.53 4.70
C ALA A 458 -5.56 -17.71 4.74
N PHE A 459 -6.43 -17.85 3.74
CA PHE A 459 -7.73 -17.18 3.70
C PHE A 459 -8.59 -17.46 4.95
N TRP A 460 -8.79 -18.73 5.32
CA TRP A 460 -9.64 -19.06 6.46
C TRP A 460 -9.05 -18.59 7.80
N CYS A 461 -7.74 -18.71 7.98
CA CYS A 461 -7.05 -18.15 9.15
C CYS A 461 -7.21 -16.63 9.22
N TRP A 462 -7.04 -15.91 8.11
CA TRP A 462 -7.26 -14.47 8.06
C TRP A 462 -8.70 -14.08 8.37
N LEU A 463 -9.67 -14.73 7.73
CA LEU A 463 -11.09 -14.40 7.92
C LEU A 463 -11.54 -14.69 9.36
N VAL A 464 -11.34 -15.92 9.85
CA VAL A 464 -11.76 -16.31 11.20
C VAL A 464 -10.98 -15.53 12.26
N GLY A 465 -9.66 -15.41 12.08
CA GLY A 465 -8.80 -14.64 12.97
C GLY A 465 -9.21 -13.17 13.03
N PHE A 466 -9.56 -12.55 11.90
CA PHE A 466 -10.07 -11.18 11.85
C PHE A 466 -11.34 -11.00 12.70
N PHE A 467 -12.35 -11.86 12.51
CA PHE A 467 -13.59 -11.74 13.27
C PHE A 467 -13.35 -11.95 14.78
N LEU A 468 -12.52 -12.94 15.15
CA LEU A 468 -12.13 -13.16 16.55
C LEU A 468 -11.31 -12.01 17.13
N ALA A 469 -10.45 -11.36 16.34
CA ALA A 469 -9.57 -10.29 16.81
C ALA A 469 -10.32 -8.96 17.00
N PHE A 470 -11.26 -8.63 16.10
CA PHE A 470 -11.83 -7.28 16.01
C PHE A 470 -13.30 -7.17 16.40
N MET A 471 -14.10 -8.25 16.33
CA MET A 471 -15.49 -8.19 16.84
C MET A 471 -15.57 -7.92 18.35
N PRO A 472 -14.71 -8.53 19.20
CA PRO A 472 -14.67 -8.18 20.63
C PRO A 472 -14.42 -6.69 20.89
N LEU A 473 -13.70 -6.01 19.99
CA LEU A 473 -13.36 -4.60 20.16
C LEU A 473 -14.56 -3.68 19.96
N TYR A 474 -15.56 -4.08 19.17
CA TYR A 474 -16.84 -3.34 19.14
C TYR A 474 -17.53 -3.38 20.50
N VAL A 475 -17.55 -4.55 21.15
CA VAL A 475 -18.12 -4.72 22.49
C VAL A 475 -17.33 -3.90 23.51
N LEU A 476 -16.00 -4.02 23.53
CA LEU A 476 -15.14 -3.22 24.41
C LEU A 476 -15.32 -1.71 24.21
N GLY A 477 -15.51 -1.28 22.96
CA GLY A 477 -15.79 0.12 22.63
C GLY A 477 -17.11 0.62 23.21
N PHE A 478 -18.15 -0.22 23.25
CA PHE A 478 -19.41 0.08 23.93
C PHE A 478 -19.31 0.04 25.46
N LEU A 479 -18.44 -0.81 26.00
CA LEU A 479 -18.14 -0.89 27.44
C LEU A 479 -17.22 0.25 27.93
N GLY A 480 -16.82 1.17 27.04
CA GLY A 480 -16.05 2.36 27.38
C GLY A 480 -14.54 2.23 27.32
N MET A 481 -14.00 1.10 26.83
CA MET A 481 -12.55 0.96 26.66
C MET A 481 -12.06 1.91 25.57
N THR A 482 -11.13 2.81 25.94
CA THR A 482 -10.52 3.76 25.01
C THR A 482 -9.26 3.19 24.35
N ARG A 483 -8.89 3.77 23.22
CA ARG A 483 -7.66 3.42 22.50
C ARG A 483 -6.40 3.81 23.28
N ARG A 484 -5.28 3.15 22.95
CA ARG A 484 -3.91 3.49 23.40
C ARG A 484 -3.66 3.36 24.91
N LEU A 485 -4.54 2.68 25.64
CA LEU A 485 -4.20 2.17 26.96
C LEU A 485 -3.17 1.04 26.81
N ASN A 486 -2.20 0.98 27.73
CA ASN A 486 -1.21 -0.10 27.78
C ASN A 486 -1.48 -1.11 28.91
N HIS A 487 -2.39 -0.81 29.84
CA HIS A 487 -2.84 -1.68 30.93
C HIS A 487 -4.31 -1.38 31.29
N THR A 488 -4.97 -2.31 31.98
CA THR A 488 -6.34 -2.13 32.46
C THR A 488 -6.62 -2.94 33.74
N ASP A 489 -7.33 -2.33 34.68
CA ASP A 489 -7.80 -3.00 35.90
C ASP A 489 -9.30 -3.34 35.86
N ASN A 490 -9.99 -3.08 34.73
CA ASN A 490 -11.40 -3.43 34.58
C ASN A 490 -11.56 -4.93 34.25
N PRO A 491 -12.09 -5.76 35.17
CA PRO A 491 -12.21 -7.21 34.95
C PRO A 491 -13.22 -7.56 33.84
N ASP A 492 -14.20 -6.71 33.57
CA ASP A 492 -15.24 -6.95 32.55
C ASP A 492 -14.64 -6.93 31.12
N TRP A 493 -13.47 -6.33 30.94
CA TRP A 493 -12.78 -6.24 29.65
C TRP A 493 -11.90 -7.47 29.35
N ASN A 494 -11.46 -8.20 30.38
CA ASN A 494 -10.41 -9.23 30.25
C ASN A 494 -10.77 -10.31 29.24
N ILE A 495 -11.99 -10.87 29.31
CA ILE A 495 -12.42 -11.95 28.41
C ILE A 495 -12.35 -11.53 26.93
N TRP A 496 -12.74 -10.29 26.63
CA TRP A 496 -12.74 -9.75 25.27
C TRP A 496 -11.32 -9.52 24.75
N LEU A 497 -10.40 -9.10 25.62
CA LEU A 497 -8.98 -8.95 25.29
C LEU A 497 -8.31 -10.30 25.01
N TYR A 498 -8.66 -11.34 25.77
CA TYR A 498 -8.16 -12.69 25.53
C TYR A 498 -8.66 -13.28 24.21
N ILE A 499 -9.95 -13.11 23.90
CA ILE A 499 -10.50 -13.53 22.60
C ILE A 499 -9.81 -12.77 21.47
N ALA A 500 -9.58 -11.45 21.65
CA ALA A 500 -8.89 -10.64 20.65
C ALA A 500 -7.44 -11.10 20.41
N LEU A 501 -6.72 -11.51 21.46
CA LEU A 501 -5.38 -12.11 21.34
C LEU A 501 -5.41 -13.44 20.58
N VAL A 502 -6.36 -14.33 20.90
CA VAL A 502 -6.52 -15.60 20.16
C VAL A 502 -6.77 -15.32 18.68
N GLY A 503 -7.65 -14.36 18.36
CA GLY A 503 -7.87 -13.94 16.97
C GLY A 503 -6.58 -13.46 16.29
N ALA A 504 -5.76 -12.67 16.97
CA ALA A 504 -4.48 -12.23 16.44
C ALA A 504 -3.51 -13.40 16.17
N LEU A 505 -3.45 -14.42 17.05
CA LEU A 505 -2.65 -15.62 16.82
C LEU A 505 -3.16 -16.46 15.63
N VAL A 506 -4.48 -16.48 15.39
CA VAL A 506 -5.04 -17.14 14.20
C VAL A 506 -4.65 -16.37 12.92
N ILE A 507 -4.64 -15.03 12.95
CA ILE A 507 -4.11 -14.23 11.83
C ILE A 507 -2.61 -14.51 11.60
N LEU A 508 -1.82 -14.67 12.67
CA LEU A 508 -0.41 -15.04 12.56
C LEU A 508 -0.24 -16.37 11.79
N ALA A 509 -1.07 -17.37 12.12
CA ALA A 509 -1.08 -18.63 11.38
C ALA A 509 -1.43 -18.41 9.90
N GLY A 510 -2.34 -17.50 9.58
CA GLY A 510 -2.68 -17.11 8.20
C GLY A 510 -1.51 -16.48 7.45
N ILE A 511 -0.75 -15.59 8.10
CA ILE A 511 0.47 -14.98 7.55
C ILE A 511 1.53 -16.06 7.30
N ILE A 512 1.74 -16.97 8.25
CA ILE A 512 2.67 -18.10 8.10
C ILE A 512 2.26 -18.98 6.91
N CYS A 513 0.96 -19.31 6.78
CA CYS A 513 0.44 -20.03 5.62
C CYS A 513 0.73 -19.32 4.30
N GLN A 514 0.65 -17.98 4.26
CA GLN A 514 0.93 -17.17 3.08
C GLN A 514 2.43 -17.25 2.67
N PHE A 515 3.35 -17.15 3.63
CA PHE A 515 4.79 -17.31 3.35
C PHE A 515 5.17 -18.75 2.98
N LEU A 516 4.56 -19.75 3.64
CA LEU A 516 4.71 -21.15 3.25
C LEU A 516 4.15 -21.41 1.85
N GLN A 517 3.03 -20.77 1.49
CA GLN A 517 2.45 -20.85 0.15
C GLN A 517 3.48 -20.39 -0.89
N LEU A 518 4.13 -19.25 -0.66
CA LEU A 518 5.18 -18.75 -1.55
C LEU A 518 6.35 -19.74 -1.64
N TYR A 519 6.88 -20.19 -0.50
CA TYR A 519 7.99 -21.13 -0.47
C TYR A 519 7.71 -22.41 -1.28
N VAL A 520 6.57 -23.06 -1.03
CA VAL A 520 6.17 -24.29 -1.74
C VAL A 520 5.96 -24.03 -3.23
N SER A 521 5.34 -22.91 -3.60
CA SER A 521 5.14 -22.55 -5.00
C SER A 521 6.43 -22.27 -5.76
N PHE A 522 7.41 -21.61 -5.14
CA PHE A 522 8.72 -21.41 -5.77
C PHE A 522 9.51 -22.71 -5.90
N ARG A 523 9.43 -23.60 -4.90
CA ARG A 523 10.07 -24.92 -4.94
C ARG A 523 9.51 -25.76 -6.09
N ASP A 524 8.19 -25.77 -6.25
CA ASP A 524 7.48 -26.63 -7.20
C ASP A 524 7.12 -25.90 -8.51
N ARG A 525 7.80 -24.77 -8.80
CA ARG A 525 7.45 -23.86 -9.92
C ARG A 525 7.40 -24.54 -11.29
N ALA A 526 8.31 -25.49 -11.54
CA ALA A 526 8.41 -26.19 -12.82
C ALA A 526 7.19 -27.09 -13.12
N GLN A 527 6.43 -27.46 -12.09
CA GLN A 527 5.24 -28.32 -12.22
C GLN A 527 3.94 -27.50 -12.40
N ASN A 528 3.99 -26.19 -12.16
CA ASN A 528 2.81 -25.33 -12.06
C ASN A 528 2.91 -24.11 -12.99
N LEU A 529 3.66 -24.23 -14.10
CA LEU A 529 3.86 -23.15 -15.07
C LEU A 529 2.54 -22.77 -15.75
N ASP A 530 2.39 -21.47 -16.02
CA ASP A 530 1.38 -20.95 -16.93
C ASP A 530 1.97 -20.93 -18.35
N THR A 531 1.55 -21.84 -19.21
CA THR A 531 2.06 -22.01 -20.58
C THR A 531 1.37 -21.11 -21.60
N THR A 532 0.17 -20.61 -21.29
CA THR A 532 -0.67 -19.87 -22.25
C THR A 532 -0.59 -18.38 -22.05
N GLY A 533 -0.34 -17.90 -20.82
CA GLY A 533 -0.50 -16.50 -20.47
C GLY A 533 -1.91 -16.14 -19.98
N ASP A 534 -2.88 -17.05 -20.15
CA ASP A 534 -4.28 -16.91 -19.72
C ASP A 534 -4.71 -18.06 -18.80
N PRO A 535 -4.25 -18.08 -17.54
CA PRO A 535 -4.51 -19.19 -16.62
C PRO A 535 -5.96 -19.24 -16.11
N TRP A 536 -6.72 -18.16 -16.32
CA TRP A 536 -8.06 -17.99 -15.76
C TRP A 536 -9.15 -17.89 -16.82
N ASN A 537 -8.82 -17.88 -18.11
CA ASN A 537 -9.74 -17.44 -19.16
C ASN A 537 -10.23 -15.99 -18.92
N GLY A 538 -9.30 -15.07 -18.73
CA GLY A 538 -9.52 -13.66 -18.42
C GLY A 538 -10.13 -12.85 -19.56
N HIS A 539 -10.62 -11.65 -19.24
CA HIS A 539 -11.36 -10.80 -20.19
C HIS A 539 -10.54 -9.67 -20.81
N THR A 540 -9.52 -9.21 -20.09
CA THR A 540 -8.77 -7.97 -20.34
C THR A 540 -7.38 -8.24 -20.93
N LEU A 541 -6.72 -7.18 -21.43
CA LEU A 541 -5.50 -7.28 -22.24
C LEU A 541 -4.28 -7.87 -21.52
N GLU A 542 -4.19 -7.81 -20.19
CA GLU A 542 -3.04 -8.40 -19.48
C GLU A 542 -2.96 -9.92 -19.66
N TRP A 543 -4.07 -10.58 -19.97
CA TRP A 543 -4.13 -12.02 -20.23
C TRP A 543 -3.77 -12.39 -21.67
N ALA A 544 -3.64 -11.40 -22.56
CA ALA A 544 -3.24 -11.62 -23.95
C ALA A 544 -1.72 -11.78 -24.13
N THR A 545 -0.92 -11.43 -23.11
CA THR A 545 0.54 -11.55 -23.14
C THR A 545 1.00 -12.88 -22.54
N ALA A 546 2.28 -13.21 -22.71
CA ALA A 546 2.91 -14.30 -21.98
C ALA A 546 2.85 -14.12 -20.45
N SER A 547 3.15 -15.21 -19.72
CA SER A 547 3.31 -15.23 -18.26
C SER A 547 4.70 -15.81 -17.92
N PRO A 548 5.66 -14.99 -17.45
CA PRO A 548 5.59 -13.53 -17.32
C PRO A 548 5.56 -12.80 -18.68
N PRO A 549 5.03 -11.58 -18.77
CA PRO A 549 5.06 -10.78 -19.99
C PRO A 549 6.49 -10.47 -20.42
N GLN A 550 6.68 -10.33 -21.73
CA GLN A 550 7.88 -9.81 -22.34
C GLN A 550 8.20 -8.41 -21.79
N TYR A 551 9.47 -8.02 -21.82
CA TYR A 551 9.90 -6.74 -21.23
C TYR A 551 9.28 -5.52 -21.95
N TYR A 552 8.87 -5.66 -23.22
CA TYR A 552 8.12 -4.65 -24.00
C TYR A 552 6.59 -4.80 -23.93
N ASN A 553 6.06 -5.75 -23.16
CA ASN A 553 4.65 -6.15 -23.04
C ASN A 553 4.00 -6.64 -24.35
N PHE A 554 3.80 -5.74 -25.33
CA PHE A 554 3.15 -6.02 -26.61
C PHE A 554 4.07 -5.68 -27.77
N ALA A 555 4.33 -6.66 -28.63
CA ALA A 555 5.13 -6.46 -29.84
C ALA A 555 4.44 -5.47 -30.80
N GLU A 556 3.13 -5.64 -31.01
CA GLU A 556 2.26 -4.71 -31.74
C GLU A 556 1.14 -4.24 -30.81
N LEU A 557 0.80 -2.94 -30.86
CA LEU A 557 -0.23 -2.38 -29.99
C LEU A 557 -1.62 -2.93 -30.38
N PRO A 558 -2.39 -3.51 -29.45
CA PRO A 558 -3.70 -4.10 -29.77
C PRO A 558 -4.72 -3.00 -30.10
N VAL A 559 -5.44 -3.14 -31.21
CA VAL A 559 -6.56 -2.22 -31.52
C VAL A 559 -7.81 -2.74 -30.83
N VAL A 560 -8.40 -1.94 -29.92
CA VAL A 560 -9.55 -2.37 -29.12
C VAL A 560 -10.78 -1.52 -29.38
N SER A 561 -11.96 -2.11 -29.17
CA SER A 561 -13.25 -1.44 -29.35
C SER A 561 -14.25 -1.68 -28.22
N ASP A 562 -13.89 -2.47 -27.20
CA ASP A 562 -14.77 -2.88 -26.10
C ASP A 562 -13.96 -3.10 -24.80
N ILE A 563 -14.63 -3.13 -23.65
CA ILE A 563 -14.03 -3.31 -22.33
C ILE A 563 -13.36 -4.68 -22.17
N ASP A 564 -13.99 -5.73 -22.71
CA ASP A 564 -13.52 -7.12 -22.63
C ASP A 564 -12.73 -7.49 -23.89
N ALA A 565 -11.74 -6.64 -24.22
CA ALA A 565 -11.01 -6.69 -25.48
C ALA A 565 -10.43 -8.07 -25.79
N PHE A 566 -9.87 -8.76 -24.79
CA PHE A 566 -9.28 -10.07 -25.01
C PHE A 566 -10.32 -11.19 -25.19
N THR A 567 -11.52 -11.05 -24.60
CA THR A 567 -12.63 -11.97 -24.90
C THR A 567 -13.07 -11.84 -26.35
N ASP A 568 -13.22 -10.61 -26.83
CA ASP A 568 -13.57 -10.32 -28.22
C ASP A 568 -12.51 -10.88 -29.20
N MET A 569 -11.22 -10.72 -28.87
CA MET A 569 -10.13 -11.32 -29.66
C MET A 569 -10.21 -12.85 -29.72
N LYS A 570 -10.53 -13.51 -28.59
CA LYS A 570 -10.71 -14.96 -28.53
C LYS A 570 -11.91 -15.44 -29.35
N GLU A 571 -13.05 -14.77 -29.24
CA GLU A 571 -14.28 -15.11 -29.99
C GLU A 571 -14.12 -14.91 -31.50
N LYS A 572 -13.36 -13.89 -31.92
CA LYS A 572 -13.04 -13.63 -33.33
C LYS A 572 -11.92 -14.49 -33.90
N GLY A 573 -11.23 -15.29 -33.07
CA GLY A 573 -10.07 -16.09 -33.49
C GLY A 573 -8.83 -15.25 -33.83
N THR A 574 -8.70 -14.05 -33.25
CA THR A 574 -7.59 -13.11 -33.50
C THR A 574 -6.61 -12.98 -32.33
N ALA A 575 -6.84 -13.71 -31.24
CA ALA A 575 -6.03 -13.64 -30.01
C ALA A 575 -4.57 -14.10 -30.18
N TYR A 576 -4.33 -15.16 -30.95
CA TYR A 576 -3.02 -15.80 -31.08
C TYR A 576 -2.62 -15.93 -32.55
N VAL A 577 -2.42 -14.79 -33.22
CA VAL A 577 -2.08 -14.76 -34.64
C VAL A 577 -0.58 -14.53 -34.82
N ARG A 578 0.10 -15.48 -35.48
CA ARG A 578 1.50 -15.31 -35.89
C ARG A 578 1.59 -14.22 -36.97
N LYS A 579 2.46 -13.25 -36.75
CA LYS A 579 2.72 -12.15 -37.69
C LYS A 579 3.87 -12.49 -38.62
N GLU A 580 3.83 -11.94 -39.83
CA GLU A 580 4.88 -12.12 -40.84
C GLU A 580 6.13 -11.28 -40.55
N SER A 581 5.96 -10.09 -39.95
CA SER A 581 7.06 -9.19 -39.60
C SER A 581 6.72 -8.32 -38.40
N TYR A 582 7.76 -7.83 -37.73
CA TYR A 582 7.65 -6.91 -36.60
C TYR A 582 8.44 -5.63 -36.87
N ALA A 583 7.99 -4.51 -36.31
CA ALA A 583 8.74 -3.26 -36.32
C ALA A 583 9.70 -3.18 -35.13
N PRO A 584 10.84 -2.46 -35.24
CA PRO A 584 11.71 -2.20 -34.10
C PRO A 584 10.96 -1.50 -32.96
N ILE A 585 11.26 -1.88 -31.71
CA ILE A 585 10.59 -1.31 -30.52
C ILE A 585 11.57 -0.42 -29.76
N HIS A 586 11.21 0.84 -29.60
CA HIS A 586 11.91 1.78 -28.72
C HIS A 586 11.62 1.47 -27.25
N MET A 587 12.68 1.30 -26.45
CA MET A 587 12.60 0.97 -25.02
C MET A 587 13.57 1.82 -24.19
N PRO A 588 13.22 2.17 -22.93
CA PRO A 588 14.10 2.90 -22.03
C PRO A 588 15.21 2.01 -21.45
N LYS A 589 16.40 2.57 -21.25
CA LYS A 589 17.52 1.91 -20.55
C LYS A 589 17.37 1.97 -19.03
N ASN A 590 17.91 0.95 -18.36
CA ASN A 590 18.08 0.95 -16.91
C ASN A 590 18.97 2.12 -16.45
N THR A 591 18.74 2.58 -15.22
CA THR A 591 19.47 3.71 -14.65
C THR A 591 19.76 3.54 -13.16
N LYS A 592 20.99 3.87 -12.78
CA LYS A 592 21.44 3.94 -11.38
C LYS A 592 21.05 5.23 -10.67
N ALA A 593 20.52 6.22 -11.39
CA ALA A 593 20.26 7.53 -10.83
C ALA A 593 19.22 7.48 -9.69
N GLY A 594 18.16 6.67 -9.81
CA GLY A 594 17.10 6.61 -8.79
C GLY A 594 17.58 6.06 -7.46
N ILE A 595 18.36 4.96 -7.45
CA ILE A 595 18.93 4.40 -6.21
C ILE A 595 19.96 5.34 -5.58
N ILE A 596 20.79 6.03 -6.38
CA ILE A 596 21.77 7.00 -5.86
C ILE A 596 21.05 8.18 -5.22
N ILE A 597 20.03 8.74 -5.89
CA ILE A 597 19.21 9.83 -5.33
C ILE A 597 18.51 9.36 -4.05
N GLY A 598 17.90 8.17 -4.04
CA GLY A 598 17.29 7.60 -2.84
C GLY A 598 18.26 7.46 -1.68
N ALA A 599 19.47 6.94 -1.92
CA ALA A 599 20.50 6.81 -0.89
C ALA A 599 20.95 8.18 -0.34
N LEU A 600 21.15 9.18 -1.21
CA LEU A 600 21.53 10.54 -0.81
C LEU A 600 20.40 11.25 -0.04
N ILE A 601 19.14 11.05 -0.44
CA ILE A 601 17.98 11.57 0.27
C ILE A 601 17.76 10.86 1.61
N THR A 602 18.05 9.56 1.70
CA THR A 602 18.07 8.82 2.97
C THR A 602 19.11 9.40 3.91
N ALA A 603 20.33 9.65 3.41
CA ALA A 603 21.40 10.28 4.19
C ALA A 603 21.03 11.70 4.62
N PHE A 604 20.39 12.49 3.75
CA PHE A 604 19.83 13.80 4.09
C PHE A 604 18.79 13.69 5.21
N GLY A 605 17.80 12.82 5.08
CA GLY A 605 16.76 12.63 6.10
C GLY A 605 17.34 12.24 7.45
N PHE A 606 18.24 11.24 7.47
CA PHE A 606 18.96 10.82 8.68
C PHE A 606 19.76 11.98 9.29
N ALA A 607 20.46 12.76 8.45
CA ALA A 607 21.23 13.91 8.91
C ALA A 607 20.34 15.01 9.48
N MET A 608 19.17 15.29 8.90
CA MET A 608 18.22 16.26 9.45
C MET A 608 17.73 15.82 10.83
N ILE A 609 17.34 14.55 10.98
CA ILE A 609 16.85 13.97 12.25
C ILE A 609 17.89 14.12 13.38
N TRP A 610 19.16 13.84 13.07
CA TRP A 610 20.25 13.91 14.05
C TRP A 610 20.96 15.27 14.09
N HIS A 611 20.48 16.25 13.31
CA HIS A 611 21.07 17.58 13.15
C HIS A 611 22.57 17.55 12.76
N ILE A 612 22.91 16.69 11.79
CA ILE A 612 24.24 16.56 11.18
C ILE A 612 24.30 17.43 9.92
N TRP A 613 24.47 18.73 10.09
CA TRP A 613 24.23 19.72 9.02
C TRP A 613 25.12 19.55 7.78
N TRP A 614 26.39 19.18 7.94
CA TRP A 614 27.29 18.95 6.79
C TRP A 614 26.80 17.79 5.93
N LEU A 615 26.31 16.70 6.54
CA LEU A 615 25.80 15.54 5.82
C LEU A 615 24.45 15.84 5.18
N ALA A 616 23.62 16.66 5.83
CA ALA A 616 22.37 17.15 5.25
C ALA A 616 22.64 17.95 3.96
N ILE A 617 23.60 18.88 4.00
CA ILE A 617 24.01 19.66 2.81
C ILE A 617 24.54 18.74 1.71
N VAL A 618 25.44 17.80 2.04
CA VAL A 618 26.00 16.85 1.07
C VAL A 618 24.92 15.96 0.45
N GLY A 619 24.00 15.43 1.25
CA GLY A 619 22.89 14.59 0.76
C GLY A 619 21.94 15.35 -0.16
N LEU A 620 21.57 16.58 0.21
CA LEU A 620 20.67 17.42 -0.60
C LEU A 620 21.34 17.88 -1.89
N VAL A 621 22.54 18.49 -1.80
CA VAL A 621 23.27 18.96 -2.99
C VAL A 621 23.63 17.79 -3.90
N GLY A 622 24.09 16.68 -3.34
CA GLY A 622 24.43 15.48 -4.11
C GLY A 622 23.21 14.91 -4.86
N SER A 623 22.03 14.89 -4.23
CA SER A 623 20.82 14.40 -4.88
C SER A 623 20.39 15.30 -6.03
N ILE A 624 20.46 16.64 -5.85
CA ILE A 624 20.19 17.63 -6.90
C ILE A 624 21.19 17.50 -8.05
N VAL A 625 22.50 17.42 -7.75
CA VAL A 625 23.55 17.25 -8.77
C VAL A 625 23.35 15.95 -9.55
N THR A 626 23.00 14.85 -8.88
CA THR A 626 22.71 13.57 -9.54
C THR A 626 21.48 13.65 -10.43
N PHE A 627 20.43 14.34 -9.97
CA PHE A 627 19.23 14.59 -10.77
C PHE A 627 19.53 15.43 -12.01
N ILE A 628 20.29 16.52 -11.87
CA ILE A 628 20.73 17.37 -12.99
C ILE A 628 21.57 16.53 -13.96
N ALA A 629 22.56 15.78 -13.49
CA ALA A 629 23.37 14.91 -14.34
C ALA A 629 22.52 13.90 -15.12
N ARG A 630 21.48 13.34 -14.49
CA ARG A 630 20.53 12.45 -15.18
C ARG A 630 19.71 13.19 -16.23
N ALA A 631 19.25 14.42 -15.94
CA ALA A 631 18.48 15.22 -16.88
C ALA A 631 19.25 15.60 -18.16
N TYR A 632 20.59 15.70 -18.08
CA TYR A 632 21.47 15.98 -19.22
C TYR A 632 22.05 14.72 -19.91
N THR A 633 21.66 13.51 -19.47
CA THR A 633 22.09 12.27 -20.15
C THR A 633 21.31 12.08 -21.44
N SER A 634 22.00 11.89 -22.57
CA SER A 634 21.38 11.65 -23.89
C SER A 634 21.18 10.18 -24.22
N ASP A 635 22.07 9.29 -23.76
CA ASP A 635 21.98 7.85 -24.01
C ASP A 635 21.03 7.17 -23.01
N VAL A 636 19.72 7.25 -23.27
CA VAL A 636 18.67 6.85 -22.31
C VAL A 636 17.74 5.75 -22.81
N ASP A 637 17.87 5.36 -24.06
CA ASP A 637 16.99 4.45 -24.77
C ASP A 637 17.76 3.53 -25.72
N TYR A 638 17.07 2.51 -26.22
CA TYR A 638 17.58 1.57 -27.22
C TYR A 638 16.43 1.04 -28.07
N TYR A 639 16.79 0.35 -29.15
CA TYR A 639 15.83 -0.32 -30.03
C TYR A 639 16.00 -1.83 -29.96
N VAL A 640 14.91 -2.53 -29.63
CA VAL A 640 14.78 -3.98 -29.81
C VAL A 640 14.61 -4.26 -31.30
N GLN A 641 15.39 -5.19 -31.83
CA GLN A 641 15.40 -5.50 -33.26
C GLN A 641 14.28 -6.49 -33.64
N PRO A 642 13.73 -6.40 -34.86
CA PRO A 642 12.66 -7.28 -35.34
C PRO A 642 12.94 -8.78 -35.20
N ASP A 643 14.18 -9.22 -35.43
CA ASP A 643 14.55 -10.64 -35.35
C ASP A 643 14.44 -11.18 -33.92
N GLU A 644 14.84 -10.38 -32.93
CA GLU A 644 14.70 -10.70 -31.51
C GLU A 644 13.22 -10.79 -31.12
N ILE A 645 12.40 -9.83 -31.57
CA ILE A 645 10.95 -9.82 -31.33
C ILE A 645 10.31 -11.06 -31.95
N ALA A 646 10.64 -11.36 -33.21
CA ALA A 646 10.10 -12.53 -33.91
C ALA A 646 10.45 -13.84 -33.19
N GLN A 647 11.69 -13.96 -32.69
CA GLN A 647 12.09 -15.13 -31.91
C GLN A 647 11.25 -15.29 -30.64
N ILE A 648 11.12 -14.22 -29.84
CA ILE A 648 10.39 -14.25 -28.56
C ILE A 648 8.89 -14.51 -28.78
N GLU A 649 8.26 -13.84 -29.74
CA GLU A 649 6.83 -14.01 -30.02
C GLU A 649 6.52 -15.41 -30.59
N ASN A 650 7.40 -15.95 -31.45
CA ASN A 650 7.21 -17.30 -31.97
C ASN A 650 7.34 -18.37 -30.89
N GLU A 651 8.28 -18.22 -29.95
CA GLU A 651 8.42 -19.13 -28.82
C GLU A 651 7.16 -19.11 -27.93
N HIS A 652 6.59 -17.93 -27.66
CA HIS A 652 5.34 -17.80 -26.92
C HIS A 652 4.18 -18.50 -27.65
N LEU A 653 4.00 -18.23 -28.95
CA LEU A 653 2.94 -18.86 -29.74
C LEU A 653 3.11 -20.39 -29.84
N ASP A 654 4.34 -20.89 -29.92
CA ASP A 654 4.62 -22.33 -29.91
C ASP A 654 4.27 -22.96 -28.56
N ASN A 655 4.45 -22.23 -27.45
CA ASN A 655 4.04 -22.69 -26.13
C ASN A 655 2.51 -22.71 -25.99
N VAL A 656 1.82 -21.67 -26.45
CA VAL A 656 0.34 -21.63 -26.49
C VAL A 656 -0.21 -22.77 -27.34
N ALA A 657 0.41 -23.09 -28.47
CA ALA A 657 -0.02 -24.19 -29.34
C ALA A 657 0.15 -25.58 -28.72
N LYS A 658 1.03 -25.74 -27.71
CA LYS A 658 1.29 -27.01 -27.01
C LYS A 658 0.32 -27.29 -25.86
N GLY A 659 -0.37 -26.29 -25.31
CA GLY A 659 -1.30 -26.49 -24.20
C GLY A 659 -1.80 -25.22 -23.56
#